data_AF-A0A9P7G5W2-F1
#
_entry.id   AF-A0A9P7G5W2-F1
#
_cell.length_a   1.000
_cell.length_b   1.000
_cell.length_c   1.000
_cell.angle_alpha   90.00
_cell.angle_beta   90.00
_cell.angle_gamma   90.00
#
_symmetry.space_group_name_H-M   'P 1'
#
loop_
_entity.id
_entity.type
_entity.pdbx_description
1 polymer ?
#
loop_
_entity_poly.entity_id
_entity_poly.type
_entity_poly.pdbx_seq_one_letter_code
_entity_poly.pdbx_strand_id
1 'polypeptide(L)'
;MDPPSISVVFIPAVARAQKGTMAHPTGGRPNALPGPTTQVPLPQPQTAPINHSIGSPSEYDRSIMARIRTFLRTNIWEPLLTAKRFIYLFTLFAPVILCSPMLLVGKPEKKYRGDRWGAVWWYELLVSKMEAAGPTFIKLAQWAASRADLFPTLFCERLGSLHSQGRPHSFEHTKEVIERVFQRPFDEVFEEFNQKPIGSGAIAQVYRATLKHDLIPPSYLGPRRTRKKTPAAIAPAILQDPPPSVPTASVAIKILHPNVCKMISRDLAIMNFFARIIDILPGMHWLSLPQEVEVFGAMMFQQLDLRHEAENLLAFEHNFAQRKVPVTFPRPLQVWSTKDILVEEYENALPLEAFLKNGGGPYDDQVATVGLDAFLNMLLLDNFVHSDLHPGNILIKFTRPPSTQQLLKNLYHSLFTTHADSEAAQAPSALPAYDTASDQIVSRLRTLIPFPAAWRAELTSLFEAGYVPEIVFIDAGLVTTLDATNRKNFLDLFRAVAEFDGYRTGQLMIERSRSPDLAIDTETFALKMQHLILTVKRKTFSLGQIKISDLLTEVLKAVRVHHVKMEGDFINTVISILLLEGIGRQLDPGLDLFASALPILRQLGGQMATRETMNKNLPTSDLGALLKVCSASCSFKTL
;
A
#
# COMPACT_ATOMS: atom_id res chain seq x y z
N MET A 1 54.07 -2.29 -26.09
CA MET A 1 53.40 -0.99 -25.95
C MET A 1 52.07 -1.28 -25.30
N ASP A 2 52.02 -1.09 -24.00
CA ASP A 2 50.91 -1.51 -23.14
C ASP A 2 49.79 -0.46 -23.13
N PRO A 3 48.52 -0.88 -22.97
CA PRO A 3 47.42 0.06 -22.76
C PRO A 3 47.40 0.57 -21.31
N PRO A 4 47.01 1.84 -21.06
CA PRO A 4 47.03 2.41 -19.72
C PRO A 4 45.89 1.89 -18.86
N SER A 5 46.24 1.32 -17.71
CA SER A 5 45.33 0.97 -16.62
C SER A 5 44.89 2.21 -15.84
N ILE A 6 43.58 2.46 -15.72
CA ILE A 6 43.02 3.45 -14.78
C ILE A 6 42.24 2.72 -13.69
N SER A 7 42.65 2.95 -12.43
CA SER A 7 42.14 2.25 -11.25
C SER A 7 40.91 2.95 -10.66
N VAL A 8 39.82 2.22 -10.43
CA VAL A 8 38.66 2.72 -9.69
C VAL A 8 38.94 2.58 -8.19
N VAL A 9 39.19 3.70 -7.51
CA VAL A 9 39.40 3.76 -6.06
C VAL A 9 38.06 4.05 -5.37
N PHE A 10 37.51 3.05 -4.68
CA PHE A 10 36.41 3.26 -3.73
C PHE A 10 36.95 3.89 -2.43
N ILE A 11 36.45 5.07 -2.07
CA ILE A 11 36.71 5.72 -0.78
C ILE A 11 35.50 5.50 0.14
N PRO A 12 35.64 4.76 1.26
CA PRO A 12 34.60 4.71 2.28
C PRO A 12 34.71 5.94 3.19
N ALA A 13 33.61 6.68 3.33
CA ALA A 13 33.53 7.83 4.24
C ALA A 13 33.48 7.36 5.70
N VAL A 14 34.59 7.51 6.42
CA VAL A 14 34.67 7.25 7.87
C VAL A 14 34.44 8.55 8.64
N ALA A 15 33.39 8.57 9.47
CA ALA A 15 33.10 9.69 10.37
C ALA A 15 34.24 9.87 11.38
N ARG A 16 34.85 11.07 11.41
CA ARG A 16 35.97 11.40 12.30
C ARG A 16 35.51 12.36 13.40
N ALA A 17 35.27 11.81 14.59
CA ALA A 17 34.97 12.60 15.78
C ALA A 17 36.18 13.49 16.15
N GLN A 18 35.95 14.80 16.28
CA GLN A 18 36.95 15.73 16.80
C GLN A 18 37.02 15.62 18.33
N LYS A 19 38.15 15.11 18.86
CA LYS A 19 38.58 15.38 20.23
C LYS A 19 39.62 16.49 20.19
N GLY A 20 39.26 17.67 20.71
CA GLY A 20 40.20 18.78 20.90
C GLY A 20 41.18 18.51 22.04
N THR A 21 42.40 19.03 21.91
CA THR A 21 43.47 18.87 22.92
C THR A 21 43.76 20.20 23.61
N MET A 22 43.80 20.14 24.95
CA MET A 22 44.22 21.13 25.95
C MET A 22 44.74 22.52 25.55
N ALA A 23 44.16 23.54 26.21
CA ALA A 23 44.91 24.67 26.76
C ALA A 23 44.28 25.14 28.10
N HIS A 24 45.09 25.25 29.14
CA HIS A 24 44.80 25.93 30.42
C HIS A 24 45.42 27.34 30.36
N PRO A 25 44.99 28.37 31.14
CA PRO A 25 45.17 28.35 32.61
C PRO A 25 44.16 29.17 33.47
N THR A 26 44.30 29.03 34.81
CA THR A 26 43.91 29.98 35.91
C THR A 26 42.48 30.56 35.97
N GLY A 27 41.77 30.61 37.11
CA GLY A 27 42.06 30.19 38.49
C GLY A 27 40.95 30.70 39.43
N GLY A 28 40.80 30.13 40.63
CA GLY A 28 39.80 30.61 41.63
C GLY A 28 39.20 29.54 42.54
N ARG A 29 39.54 29.60 43.83
CA ARG A 29 38.92 28.96 45.01
C ARG A 29 38.81 30.07 46.10
N PRO A 30 38.09 29.92 47.24
CA PRO A 30 37.58 28.71 47.92
C PRO A 30 36.03 28.82 48.14
N ASN A 31 35.31 28.26 49.14
CA ASN A 31 35.64 27.44 50.34
C ASN A 31 34.41 26.64 50.84
N ALA A 32 34.59 25.42 51.38
CA ALA A 32 33.80 24.77 52.45
C ALA A 32 34.15 23.27 52.59
N LEU A 33 34.03 22.71 53.81
CA LEU A 33 34.48 21.37 54.25
C LEU A 33 33.28 20.51 54.78
N PRO A 34 33.44 19.23 55.18
CA PRO A 34 32.55 18.15 54.71
C PRO A 34 31.61 17.55 55.77
N GLY A 35 30.71 16.67 55.31
CA GLY A 35 29.97 15.71 56.14
C GLY A 35 29.97 14.31 55.50
N PRO A 36 29.95 13.21 56.29
CA PRO A 36 30.03 11.86 55.78
C PRO A 36 28.64 11.26 55.53
N THR A 37 28.43 10.61 54.38
CA THR A 37 27.28 9.71 54.20
C THR A 37 27.64 8.52 53.31
N THR A 38 27.86 7.38 53.95
CA THR A 38 28.08 6.09 53.30
C THR A 38 26.78 5.65 52.62
N GLN A 39 26.70 5.69 51.29
CA GLN A 39 25.60 5.08 50.55
C GLN A 39 26.00 3.72 50.00
N VAL A 40 25.39 2.68 50.58
CA VAL A 40 25.42 1.30 50.08
C VAL A 40 24.46 1.20 48.89
N PRO A 41 24.91 0.78 47.69
CA PRO A 41 24.00 0.49 46.58
C PRO A 41 23.23 -0.83 46.85
N LEU A 42 21.90 -0.77 46.81
CA LEU A 42 21.03 -1.94 46.82
C LEU A 42 21.23 -2.80 45.55
N PRO A 43 21.02 -4.13 45.62
CA PRO A 43 21.32 -5.03 44.52
C PRO A 43 20.34 -4.84 43.35
N GLN A 44 20.89 -4.72 42.13
CA GLN A 44 20.07 -4.70 40.91
C GLN A 44 19.60 -6.13 40.56
N PRO A 45 18.33 -6.31 40.16
CA PRO A 45 17.79 -7.63 39.84
C PRO A 45 18.40 -8.19 38.54
N GLN A 46 18.82 -9.45 38.60
CA GLN A 46 19.25 -10.20 37.42
C GLN A 46 18.04 -10.67 36.61
N THR A 47 17.73 -9.96 35.52
CA THR A 47 16.89 -10.47 34.43
C THR A 47 17.55 -10.17 33.09
N ALA A 48 18.44 -11.07 32.67
CA ALA A 48 18.98 -11.03 31.31
C ALA A 48 17.83 -11.27 30.30
N PRO A 49 17.67 -10.43 29.26
CA PRO A 49 16.72 -10.72 28.19
C PRO A 49 17.20 -11.97 27.42
N ILE A 50 16.32 -12.97 27.32
CA ILE A 50 16.57 -14.16 26.50
C ILE A 50 16.42 -13.76 25.03
N ASN A 51 17.50 -13.24 24.45
CA ASN A 51 17.59 -12.99 23.01
C ASN A 51 17.73 -14.33 22.26
N HIS A 52 16.61 -14.94 21.89
CA HIS A 52 16.58 -15.91 20.78
C HIS A 52 16.70 -15.17 19.43
N SER A 53 17.80 -14.45 19.24
CA SER A 53 18.23 -14.03 17.91
C SER A 53 18.73 -15.26 17.16
N ILE A 54 17.84 -15.93 16.42
CA ILE A 54 18.22 -16.96 15.46
C ILE A 54 19.16 -16.30 14.45
N GLY A 55 20.44 -16.69 14.49
CA GLY A 55 21.48 -16.08 13.68
C GLY A 55 21.16 -16.20 12.19
N SER A 56 21.25 -15.07 11.48
CA SER A 56 21.23 -15.06 10.01
C SER A 56 22.34 -15.97 9.48
N PRO A 57 22.12 -16.76 8.41
CA PRO A 57 23.16 -17.57 7.74
C PRO A 57 24.12 -16.70 6.90
N SER A 58 24.53 -15.56 7.47
CA SER A 58 25.46 -14.58 6.92
C SER A 58 26.64 -14.33 7.86
N GLU A 59 26.99 -15.32 8.69
CA GLU A 59 28.35 -15.38 9.24
C GLU A 59 29.33 -15.49 8.07
N TYR A 60 30.32 -14.60 8.05
CA TYR A 60 31.40 -14.62 7.06
C TYR A 60 32.33 -15.80 7.35
N ASP A 61 31.93 -16.99 6.88
CA ASP A 61 32.67 -18.23 7.05
C ASP A 61 34.09 -18.06 6.47
N ARG A 62 35.09 -17.95 7.37
CA ARG A 62 36.47 -17.57 7.04
C ARG A 62 37.26 -18.68 6.33
N SER A 63 36.61 -19.79 6.00
CA SER A 63 37.21 -20.92 5.29
C SER A 63 37.64 -20.56 3.86
N ILE A 64 38.84 -21.00 3.47
CA ILE A 64 39.31 -20.92 2.07
C ILE A 64 38.35 -21.68 1.14
N MET A 65 37.75 -22.76 1.61
CA MET A 65 36.76 -23.54 0.87
C MET A 65 35.49 -22.72 0.61
N ALA A 66 34.99 -22.00 1.63
CA ALA A 66 33.84 -21.10 1.48
C ALA A 66 34.15 -19.94 0.50
N ARG A 67 35.37 -19.41 0.51
CA ARG A 67 35.84 -18.41 -0.47
C ARG A 67 35.89 -18.96 -1.90
N ILE A 68 36.48 -20.15 -2.13
CA ILE A 68 36.53 -20.78 -3.46
C ILE A 68 35.12 -21.10 -3.95
N ARG A 69 34.26 -21.69 -3.10
CA ARG A 69 32.85 -21.96 -3.42
C ARG A 69 32.11 -20.67 -3.77
N THR A 70 32.34 -19.59 -3.04
CA THR A 70 31.74 -18.28 -3.32
C THR A 70 32.21 -17.73 -4.66
N PHE A 71 33.52 -17.75 -4.92
CA PHE A 71 34.11 -17.29 -6.19
C PHE A 71 33.59 -18.07 -7.40
N LEU A 72 33.56 -19.41 -7.34
CA LEU A 72 33.01 -20.25 -8.41
C LEU A 72 31.51 -19.96 -8.64
N ARG A 73 30.76 -19.74 -7.55
CA ARG A 73 29.33 -19.37 -7.62
C ARG A 73 29.14 -18.00 -8.28
N THR A 74 29.88 -16.97 -7.86
CA THR A 74 29.69 -15.58 -8.32
C THR A 74 30.28 -15.33 -9.71
N ASN A 75 31.42 -15.94 -10.05
CA ASN A 75 32.16 -15.61 -11.26
C ASN A 75 31.91 -16.59 -12.41
N ILE A 76 31.34 -17.78 -12.14
CA ILE A 76 31.06 -18.78 -13.17
C ILE A 76 29.58 -19.18 -13.18
N TRP A 77 29.05 -19.63 -12.04
CA TRP A 77 27.70 -20.22 -12.00
C TRP A 77 26.56 -19.22 -12.22
N GLU A 78 26.54 -18.10 -11.49
CA GLU A 78 25.51 -17.07 -11.66
C GLU A 78 25.56 -16.39 -13.04
N PRO A 79 26.75 -16.06 -13.62
CA PRO A 79 26.84 -15.60 -15.01
C PRO A 79 26.30 -16.61 -16.02
N LEU A 80 26.60 -17.92 -15.87
CA LEU A 80 26.08 -18.96 -16.75
C LEU A 80 24.55 -19.07 -16.67
N LEU A 81 23.97 -19.04 -15.46
CA LEU A 81 22.52 -19.07 -15.26
C LEU A 81 21.83 -17.80 -15.75
N THR A 82 22.50 -16.65 -15.65
CA THR A 82 22.02 -15.37 -16.20
C THR A 82 22.06 -15.39 -17.73
N ALA A 83 23.12 -15.92 -18.34
CA ALA A 83 23.20 -16.11 -19.80
C ALA A 83 22.13 -17.09 -20.31
N LYS A 84 21.89 -18.21 -19.61
CA LYS A 84 20.77 -19.12 -19.91
C LYS A 84 19.41 -18.41 -19.84
N ARG A 85 19.21 -17.58 -18.81
CA ARG A 85 17.98 -16.78 -18.65
C ARG A 85 17.84 -15.72 -19.75
N PHE A 86 18.93 -15.06 -20.14
CA PHE A 86 18.94 -14.13 -21.26
C PHE A 86 18.55 -14.83 -22.57
N ILE A 87 19.13 -15.99 -22.89
CA ILE A 87 18.76 -16.76 -24.09
C ILE A 87 17.26 -17.10 -24.07
N TYR A 88 16.72 -17.54 -22.93
CA TYR A 88 15.29 -17.80 -22.78
C TYR A 88 14.44 -16.55 -23.06
N LEU A 89 14.73 -15.42 -22.41
CA LEU A 89 14.01 -14.17 -22.62
C LEU A 89 14.13 -13.68 -24.07
N PHE A 90 15.31 -13.80 -24.68
CA PHE A 90 15.54 -13.47 -26.09
C PHE A 90 14.67 -14.32 -27.01
N THR A 91 14.56 -15.64 -26.77
CA THR A 91 13.68 -16.51 -27.58
C THR A 91 12.19 -16.17 -27.43
N LEU A 92 11.75 -15.62 -26.29
CA LEU A 92 10.38 -15.14 -26.09
C LEU A 92 10.13 -13.80 -26.80
N PHE A 93 11.03 -12.83 -26.64
CA PHE A 93 10.80 -11.44 -27.06
C PHE A 93 11.30 -11.11 -28.47
N ALA A 94 12.26 -11.85 -29.05
CA ALA A 94 12.71 -11.60 -30.42
C ALA A 94 11.57 -11.70 -31.46
N PRO A 95 10.65 -12.69 -31.42
CA PRO A 95 9.46 -12.68 -32.27
C PRO A 95 8.56 -11.46 -32.08
N VAL A 96 8.41 -10.99 -30.83
CA VAL A 96 7.60 -9.79 -30.52
C VAL A 96 8.20 -8.54 -31.16
N ILE A 97 9.52 -8.37 -31.04
CA ILE A 97 10.26 -7.25 -31.65
C ILE A 97 10.17 -7.31 -33.18
N LEU A 98 10.41 -8.49 -33.79
CA LEU A 98 10.32 -8.69 -35.23
C LEU A 98 8.92 -8.43 -35.79
N CYS A 99 7.87 -8.73 -35.03
CA CYS A 99 6.49 -8.46 -35.40
C CYS A 99 5.99 -7.04 -35.06
N SER A 100 6.84 -6.15 -34.51
CA SER A 100 6.46 -4.76 -34.21
C SER A 100 5.88 -3.95 -35.38
N PRO A 101 6.18 -4.19 -36.68
CA PRO A 101 5.49 -3.53 -37.78
C PRO A 101 3.97 -3.76 -37.80
N MET A 102 3.45 -4.80 -37.12
CA MET A 102 1.99 -5.03 -36.97
C MET A 102 1.28 -3.88 -36.25
N LEU A 103 1.98 -3.09 -35.42
CA LEU A 103 1.45 -1.85 -34.83
C LEU A 103 0.93 -0.85 -35.89
N LEU A 104 1.44 -0.94 -37.13
CA LEU A 104 1.03 -0.10 -38.26
C LEU A 104 0.00 -0.77 -39.18
N VAL A 105 -0.34 -2.05 -38.97
CA VAL A 105 -1.19 -2.82 -39.89
C VAL A 105 -2.68 -2.65 -39.57
N GLY A 106 -3.44 -2.28 -40.59
CA GLY A 106 -4.88 -2.01 -40.51
C GLY A 106 -5.22 -0.52 -40.43
N LYS A 107 -6.52 -0.20 -40.44
CA LYS A 107 -7.03 1.15 -40.18
C LYS A 107 -7.45 1.26 -38.71
N PRO A 108 -7.38 2.45 -38.10
CA PRO A 108 -8.03 2.76 -36.82
C PRO A 108 -9.52 2.36 -36.83
N GLU A 109 -9.97 1.53 -35.89
CA GLU A 109 -11.37 1.11 -35.79
C GLU A 109 -11.98 1.47 -34.43
N LYS A 110 -13.23 1.94 -34.42
CA LYS A 110 -13.95 2.26 -33.18
C LYS A 110 -14.09 1.05 -32.25
N LYS A 111 -14.18 -0.17 -32.79
CA LYS A 111 -14.25 -1.43 -32.00
C LYS A 111 -12.99 -1.71 -31.18
N TYR A 112 -11.85 -1.11 -31.55
CA TYR A 112 -10.59 -1.15 -30.80
C TYR A 112 -10.27 0.21 -30.15
N ARG A 113 -11.29 1.03 -29.86
CA ARG A 113 -11.15 2.38 -29.29
C ARG A 113 -10.22 3.33 -30.08
N GLY A 114 -10.06 3.10 -31.37
CA GLY A 114 -9.17 3.87 -32.25
C GLY A 114 -7.84 3.18 -32.59
N ASP A 115 -7.51 2.05 -31.99
CA ASP A 115 -6.36 1.23 -32.40
C ASP A 115 -6.61 0.47 -33.71
N ARG A 116 -5.52 -0.04 -34.29
CA ARG A 116 -5.52 -0.89 -35.50
C ARG A 116 -5.58 -2.36 -35.09
N TRP A 117 -6.20 -3.22 -35.90
CA TRP A 117 -6.30 -4.65 -35.58
C TRP A 117 -4.93 -5.34 -35.40
N GLY A 118 -3.91 -4.94 -36.17
CA GLY A 118 -2.55 -5.49 -36.06
C GLY A 118 -1.86 -5.07 -34.76
N ALA A 119 -2.16 -3.86 -34.27
CA ALA A 119 -1.67 -3.39 -32.98
C ALA A 119 -2.29 -4.19 -31.83
N VAL A 120 -3.60 -4.44 -31.87
CA VAL A 120 -4.29 -5.28 -30.88
C VAL A 120 -3.71 -6.70 -30.86
N TRP A 121 -3.53 -7.33 -32.02
CA TRP A 121 -2.89 -8.65 -32.10
C TRP A 121 -1.47 -8.64 -31.50
N TRP A 122 -0.70 -7.58 -31.74
CA TRP A 122 0.65 -7.44 -31.18
C TRP A 122 0.62 -7.23 -29.66
N TYR A 123 -0.37 -6.51 -29.11
CA TYR A 123 -0.57 -6.37 -27.66
C TYR A 123 -0.82 -7.74 -27.00
N GLU A 124 -1.73 -8.57 -27.55
CA GLU A 124 -2.01 -9.92 -27.03
C GLU A 124 -0.74 -10.79 -27.07
N LEU A 125 0.03 -10.72 -28.16
CA LEU A 125 1.29 -11.45 -28.30
C LEU A 125 2.30 -11.02 -27.22
N LEU A 126 2.50 -9.72 -27.02
CA LEU A 126 3.42 -9.19 -26.01
C LEU A 126 2.99 -9.64 -24.61
N VAL A 127 1.72 -9.46 -24.25
CA VAL A 127 1.16 -9.85 -22.93
C VAL A 127 1.39 -11.34 -22.65
N SER A 128 1.11 -12.22 -23.62
CA SER A 128 1.39 -13.65 -23.50
C SER A 128 2.89 -13.97 -23.30
N LYS A 129 3.81 -13.19 -23.91
CA LYS A 129 5.25 -13.37 -23.69
C LYS A 129 5.73 -12.79 -22.36
N MET A 130 5.12 -11.73 -21.85
CA MET A 130 5.40 -11.20 -20.51
C MET A 130 4.94 -12.17 -19.42
N GLU A 131 3.77 -12.80 -19.58
CA GLU A 131 3.30 -13.88 -18.70
C GLU A 131 4.27 -15.07 -18.70
N ALA A 132 4.61 -15.58 -19.89
CA ALA A 132 5.54 -16.69 -20.05
C ALA A 132 6.96 -16.38 -19.55
N ALA A 133 7.39 -15.12 -19.59
CA ALA A 133 8.67 -14.71 -19.05
C ALA A 133 8.71 -14.81 -17.51
N GLY A 134 7.59 -14.61 -16.82
CA GLY A 134 7.45 -14.85 -15.38
C GLY A 134 7.34 -13.57 -14.52
N PRO A 135 7.55 -13.66 -13.20
CA PRO A 135 7.08 -12.65 -12.23
C PRO A 135 7.56 -11.23 -12.48
N THR A 136 8.83 -11.07 -12.85
CA THR A 136 9.41 -9.76 -13.17
C THR A 136 8.65 -9.09 -14.31
N PHE A 137 8.27 -9.84 -15.33
CA PHE A 137 7.55 -9.31 -16.49
C PHE A 137 6.05 -9.17 -16.23
N ILE A 138 5.45 -10.04 -15.39
CA ILE A 138 4.06 -9.87 -14.93
C ILE A 138 3.92 -8.58 -14.09
N LYS A 139 4.81 -8.35 -13.11
CA LYS A 139 4.79 -7.11 -12.31
C LYS A 139 5.21 -5.88 -13.13
N LEU A 140 6.11 -6.01 -14.11
CA LEU A 140 6.40 -4.94 -15.07
C LEU A 140 5.18 -4.60 -15.93
N ALA A 141 4.39 -5.59 -16.34
CA ALA A 141 3.14 -5.37 -17.07
C ALA A 141 2.10 -4.67 -16.19
N GLN A 142 1.91 -5.11 -14.94
CA GLN A 142 1.02 -4.43 -13.98
C GLN A 142 1.44 -2.98 -13.74
N TRP A 143 2.74 -2.71 -13.59
CA TRP A 143 3.28 -1.35 -13.49
C TRP A 143 3.08 -0.53 -14.78
N ALA A 144 3.27 -1.12 -15.97
CA ALA A 144 3.02 -0.45 -17.23
C ALA A 144 1.52 -0.23 -17.53
N ALA A 145 0.63 -1.08 -17.00
CA ALA A 145 -0.82 -0.97 -17.15
C ALA A 145 -1.36 0.33 -16.53
N SER A 146 -0.77 0.80 -15.44
CA SER A 146 -1.15 2.08 -14.81
C SER A 146 -0.67 3.32 -15.60
N ARG A 147 0.31 3.15 -16.50
CA ARG A 147 0.95 4.22 -17.29
C ARG A 147 0.20 4.56 -18.58
N ALA A 148 -1.09 4.88 -18.45
CA ALA A 148 -1.93 5.36 -19.55
C ALA A 148 -1.50 6.75 -20.11
N ASP A 149 -0.54 7.40 -19.46
CA ASP A 149 0.17 8.59 -19.98
C ASP A 149 1.17 8.26 -21.10
N LEU A 150 1.77 7.06 -21.03
CA LEU A 150 2.75 6.55 -21.99
C LEU A 150 2.12 5.63 -23.04
N PHE A 151 1.10 4.84 -22.65
CA PHE A 151 0.59 3.73 -23.44
C PHE A 151 -0.88 3.90 -23.86
N PRO A 152 -1.30 3.35 -25.01
CA PRO A 152 -2.71 3.34 -25.43
C PRO A 152 -3.61 2.65 -24.39
N THR A 153 -4.79 3.20 -24.13
CA THR A 153 -5.72 2.69 -23.10
C THR A 153 -6.04 1.20 -23.27
N LEU A 154 -6.23 0.73 -24.52
CA LEU A 154 -6.50 -0.68 -24.79
C LEU A 154 -5.29 -1.57 -24.48
N PHE A 155 -4.06 -1.08 -24.68
CA PHE A 155 -2.85 -1.82 -24.31
C PHE A 155 -2.69 -1.88 -22.78
N CYS A 156 -2.96 -0.79 -22.06
CA CYS A 156 -3.04 -0.77 -20.60
C CYS A 156 -4.04 -1.80 -20.05
N GLU A 157 -5.25 -1.89 -20.62
CA GLU A 157 -6.25 -2.89 -20.23
C GLU A 157 -5.77 -4.34 -20.43
N ARG A 158 -4.99 -4.61 -21.50
CA ARG A 158 -4.42 -5.94 -21.74
C ARG A 158 -3.28 -6.27 -20.77
N LEU A 159 -2.39 -5.32 -20.49
CA LEU A 159 -1.35 -5.48 -19.48
C LEU A 159 -1.96 -5.70 -18.08
N GLY A 160 -3.04 -4.98 -17.76
CA GLY A 160 -3.80 -5.14 -16.53
C GLY A 160 -4.53 -6.49 -16.43
N SER A 161 -4.89 -7.12 -17.55
CA SER A 161 -5.57 -8.43 -17.51
C SER A 161 -4.71 -9.61 -17.01
N LEU A 162 -3.41 -9.39 -16.74
CA LEU A 162 -2.50 -10.38 -16.13
C LEU A 162 -2.72 -10.61 -14.61
N HIS A 163 -3.81 -10.12 -14.04
CA HIS A 163 -4.22 -10.51 -12.68
C HIS A 163 -4.83 -11.93 -12.67
N SER A 164 -4.44 -12.71 -11.66
CA SER A 164 -5.19 -13.89 -11.17
C SER A 164 -5.08 -15.21 -11.94
N GLN A 165 -3.86 -15.73 -12.17
CA GLN A 165 -3.49 -17.16 -12.02
C GLN A 165 -2.01 -17.43 -12.36
N GLY A 166 -1.10 -17.04 -11.46
CA GLY A 166 0.31 -17.47 -11.57
C GLY A 166 0.43 -18.99 -11.49
N ARG A 167 1.34 -19.60 -12.26
CA ARG A 167 1.56 -21.05 -12.23
C ARG A 167 1.93 -21.48 -10.79
N PRO A 168 1.13 -22.33 -10.12
CA PRO A 168 1.40 -22.69 -8.74
C PRO A 168 2.66 -23.56 -8.62
N HIS A 169 3.37 -23.42 -7.51
CA HIS A 169 4.47 -24.29 -7.13
C HIS A 169 3.97 -25.58 -6.47
N SER A 170 4.84 -26.61 -6.37
CA SER A 170 4.48 -27.90 -5.80
C SER A 170 4.12 -27.80 -4.32
N PHE A 171 3.07 -28.50 -3.89
CA PHE A 171 2.67 -28.53 -2.47
C PHE A 171 3.81 -29.01 -1.54
N GLU A 172 4.72 -29.84 -2.05
CA GLU A 172 5.97 -30.24 -1.38
C GLU A 172 6.84 -29.05 -0.93
N HIS A 173 7.08 -28.05 -1.79
CA HIS A 173 7.82 -26.82 -1.39
C HIS A 173 7.06 -26.03 -0.32
N THR A 174 5.73 -25.97 -0.41
CA THR A 174 4.88 -25.38 0.64
C THR A 174 5.07 -26.12 1.97
N LYS A 175 5.05 -27.46 1.95
CA LYS A 175 5.27 -28.30 3.14
C LYS A 175 6.65 -28.06 3.74
N GLU A 176 7.72 -28.10 2.94
CA GLU A 176 9.10 -27.82 3.37
C GLU A 176 9.25 -26.42 4.02
N VAL A 177 8.63 -25.39 3.44
CA VAL A 177 8.68 -24.03 3.99
C VAL A 177 7.97 -23.96 5.34
N ILE A 178 6.79 -24.57 5.46
CA ILE A 178 6.02 -24.61 6.72
C ILE A 178 6.79 -25.37 7.79
N GLU A 179 7.25 -26.60 7.53
CA GLU A 179 7.94 -27.44 8.52
C GLU A 179 9.23 -26.76 9.02
N ARG A 180 9.96 -26.08 8.13
CA ARG A 180 11.14 -25.27 8.48
C ARG A 180 10.82 -24.05 9.33
N VAL A 181 9.65 -23.41 9.18
CA VAL A 181 9.31 -22.18 9.92
C VAL A 181 8.66 -22.49 11.26
N PHE A 182 7.74 -23.47 11.30
CA PHE A 182 7.10 -23.92 12.53
C PHE A 182 7.98 -24.86 13.36
N GLN A 183 9.08 -25.39 12.80
CA GLN A 183 9.99 -26.35 13.44
C GLN A 183 9.26 -27.61 13.94
N ARG A 184 8.23 -28.03 13.20
CA ARG A 184 7.34 -29.17 13.49
C ARG A 184 6.94 -29.88 12.20
N PRO A 185 6.58 -31.18 12.24
CA PRO A 185 5.94 -31.86 11.12
C PRO A 185 4.66 -31.14 10.68
N PHE A 186 4.36 -31.11 9.38
CA PHE A 186 3.23 -30.37 8.82
C PHE A 186 1.88 -30.75 9.45
N ASP A 187 1.68 -32.05 9.67
CA ASP A 187 0.46 -32.62 10.25
C ASP A 187 0.30 -32.27 11.75
N GLU A 188 1.35 -31.73 12.38
CA GLU A 188 1.34 -31.18 13.73
C GLU A 188 1.00 -29.68 13.79
N VAL A 189 0.99 -28.96 12.66
CA VAL A 189 0.79 -27.49 12.63
C VAL A 189 -0.69 -27.08 12.54
N PHE A 190 -1.50 -27.83 11.79
CA PHE A 190 -2.88 -27.43 11.47
C PHE A 190 -3.93 -28.44 11.94
N GLU A 191 -5.13 -27.94 12.24
CA GLU A 191 -6.34 -28.75 12.39
C GLU A 191 -6.97 -29.05 11.02
N GLU A 192 -6.97 -28.05 10.13
CA GLU A 192 -7.41 -28.16 8.73
C GLU A 192 -6.42 -27.37 7.85
N PHE A 193 -6.04 -27.92 6.70
CA PHE A 193 -5.27 -27.21 5.68
C PHE A 193 -5.82 -27.52 4.29
N ASN A 194 -6.26 -26.49 3.56
CA ASN A 194 -6.71 -26.68 2.18
C ASN A 194 -5.49 -26.73 1.24
N GLN A 195 -5.15 -27.92 0.73
CA GLN A 195 -4.01 -28.13 -0.17
C GLN A 195 -4.14 -27.40 -1.53
N LYS A 196 -5.35 -26.94 -1.90
CA LYS A 196 -5.54 -26.08 -3.07
C LYS A 196 -5.36 -24.62 -2.64
N PRO A 197 -4.41 -23.86 -3.23
CA PRO A 197 -4.25 -22.45 -2.90
C PRO A 197 -5.52 -21.68 -3.25
N ILE A 198 -5.89 -20.74 -2.38
CA ILE A 198 -7.03 -19.83 -2.60
C ILE A 198 -6.70 -18.74 -3.63
N GLY A 199 -5.41 -18.44 -3.82
CA GLY A 199 -4.91 -17.56 -4.87
C GLY A 199 -3.45 -17.87 -5.19
N SER A 200 -3.05 -17.67 -6.45
CA SER A 200 -1.64 -17.78 -6.89
C SER A 200 -1.27 -16.53 -7.67
N GLY A 201 -0.44 -15.70 -7.05
CA GLY A 201 0.09 -14.47 -7.63
C GLY A 201 1.39 -14.71 -8.40
N ALA A 202 2.03 -13.61 -8.81
CA ALA A 202 3.29 -13.67 -9.55
C ALA A 202 4.45 -14.24 -8.71
N ILE A 203 4.54 -13.84 -7.43
CA ILE A 203 5.69 -14.13 -6.56
C ILE A 203 5.41 -15.13 -5.43
N ALA A 204 4.13 -15.35 -5.10
CA ALA A 204 3.68 -16.15 -3.98
C ALA A 204 2.32 -16.79 -4.29
N GLN A 205 1.95 -17.82 -3.54
CA GLN A 205 0.58 -18.36 -3.50
C GLN A 205 0.07 -18.44 -2.07
N VAL A 206 -1.25 -18.31 -1.90
CA VAL A 206 -1.93 -18.19 -0.60
C VAL A 206 -2.78 -19.42 -0.35
N TYR A 207 -2.72 -19.94 0.87
CA TYR A 207 -3.51 -21.06 1.36
C TYR A 207 -4.45 -20.63 2.48
N ARG A 208 -5.54 -21.38 2.68
CA ARG A 208 -6.40 -21.27 3.87
C ARG A 208 -6.13 -22.46 4.78
N ALA A 209 -5.91 -22.19 6.07
CA ALA A 209 -5.74 -23.21 7.09
C ALA A 209 -6.39 -22.80 8.42
N THR A 210 -6.41 -23.73 9.37
CA THR A 210 -6.79 -23.52 10.77
C THR A 210 -5.62 -23.97 11.64
N LEU A 211 -5.01 -23.06 12.39
CA LEU A 211 -3.89 -23.39 13.28
C LEU A 211 -4.37 -24.15 14.52
N LYS A 212 -3.55 -25.07 15.02
CA LYS A 212 -3.77 -25.66 16.35
C LYS A 212 -3.64 -24.61 17.44
N HIS A 213 -4.47 -24.73 18.47
CA HIS A 213 -4.59 -23.73 19.53
C HIS A 213 -3.26 -23.40 20.25
N ASP A 214 -2.33 -24.34 20.38
CA ASP A 214 -1.03 -24.11 21.05
C ASP A 214 -0.06 -23.23 20.21
N LEU A 215 -0.34 -23.05 18.92
CA LEU A 215 0.42 -22.20 18.01
C LEU A 215 -0.14 -20.78 17.90
N ILE A 216 -1.29 -20.48 18.53
CA ILE A 216 -1.90 -19.15 18.48
C ILE A 216 -1.25 -18.24 19.55
N PRO A 217 -0.56 -17.15 19.18
CA PRO A 217 0.09 -16.28 20.17
C PRO A 217 -0.93 -15.60 21.10
N PRO A 218 -0.67 -15.44 22.41
CA PRO A 218 -1.59 -14.74 23.31
C PRO A 218 -1.89 -13.28 22.89
N SER A 219 -0.94 -12.62 22.22
CA SER A 219 -1.13 -11.30 21.62
C SER A 219 -2.17 -11.27 20.49
N TYR A 220 -2.36 -12.40 19.79
CA TYR A 220 -3.33 -12.53 18.73
C TYR A 220 -4.76 -12.58 19.27
N LEU A 221 -4.99 -13.20 20.42
CA LEU A 221 -6.33 -13.37 21.03
C LEU A 221 -6.97 -12.08 21.60
N GLY A 222 -6.26 -10.94 21.57
CA GLY A 222 -6.77 -9.67 22.07
C GLY A 222 -7.77 -8.96 21.12
N PRO A 223 -8.73 -8.19 21.64
CA PRO A 223 -9.72 -7.49 20.81
C PRO A 223 -9.08 -6.45 19.87
N ARG A 224 -9.54 -6.36 18.61
CA ARG A 224 -8.98 -5.42 17.60
C ARG A 224 -9.01 -3.94 17.98
N ARG A 225 -9.97 -3.50 18.81
CA ARG A 225 -10.15 -2.08 19.18
C ARG A 225 -10.20 -1.89 20.69
N THR A 226 -9.13 -1.34 21.29
CA THR A 226 -9.09 -0.97 22.71
C THR A 226 -9.66 0.44 22.92
N ARG A 227 -10.89 0.53 23.42
CA ARG A 227 -11.55 1.82 23.71
C ARG A 227 -10.91 2.53 24.91
N LYS A 228 -10.35 3.73 24.70
CA LYS A 228 -10.18 4.70 25.80
C LYS A 228 -11.57 5.14 26.28
N LYS A 229 -11.83 5.07 27.60
CA LYS A 229 -13.08 5.54 28.22
C LYS A 229 -13.19 7.06 28.15
N THR A 230 -13.62 7.60 27.01
CA THR A 230 -14.12 8.99 26.94
C THR A 230 -15.54 9.06 27.55
N PRO A 231 -15.84 10.09 28.37
CA PRO A 231 -17.20 10.36 28.84
C PRO A 231 -18.17 10.55 27.66
N ALA A 232 -19.44 10.22 27.87
CA ALA A 232 -20.43 10.15 26.80
C ALA A 232 -20.66 11.50 26.09
N ALA A 233 -20.17 11.61 24.85
CA ALA A 233 -20.64 12.59 23.88
C ALA A 233 -21.57 11.90 22.89
N ILE A 234 -22.77 12.46 22.68
CA ILE A 234 -23.82 11.88 21.84
C ILE A 234 -23.43 12.09 20.37
N ALA A 235 -22.78 11.08 19.77
CA ALA A 235 -22.56 11.01 18.33
C ALA A 235 -23.78 10.38 17.64
N PRO A 236 -24.17 10.82 16.43
CA PRO A 236 -25.30 10.24 15.70
C PRO A 236 -25.11 8.74 15.47
N ALA A 237 -26.19 7.98 15.63
CA ALA A 237 -26.16 6.52 15.77
C ALA A 237 -25.69 5.73 14.53
N ILE A 238 -25.57 6.39 13.38
CA ILE A 238 -25.15 5.79 12.09
C ILE A 238 -23.64 5.49 12.06
N LEU A 239 -22.84 6.16 12.90
CA LEU A 239 -21.38 6.01 12.98
C LEU A 239 -20.91 5.32 14.27
N GLN A 240 -21.64 4.29 14.72
CA GLN A 240 -21.24 3.48 15.88
C GLN A 240 -20.61 2.18 15.41
N ASP A 241 -19.34 2.01 15.76
CA ASP A 241 -18.49 0.91 15.33
C ASP A 241 -19.06 -0.47 15.70
N PRO A 242 -18.81 -1.52 14.87
CA PRO A 242 -19.08 -2.89 15.27
C PRO A 242 -18.27 -3.27 16.53
N PRO A 243 -18.78 -4.20 17.36
CA PRO A 243 -18.04 -4.69 18.52
C PRO A 243 -16.70 -5.32 18.08
N PRO A 244 -15.67 -5.31 18.93
CA PRO A 244 -14.39 -5.92 18.59
C PRO A 244 -14.57 -7.43 18.39
N SER A 245 -14.33 -7.92 17.18
CA SER A 245 -14.19 -9.35 16.90
C SER A 245 -12.99 -9.93 17.64
N VAL A 246 -13.12 -11.19 18.07
CA VAL A 246 -12.01 -11.99 18.59
C VAL A 246 -11.49 -12.80 17.41
N PRO A 247 -10.23 -12.63 16.98
CA PRO A 247 -9.76 -13.23 15.75
C PRO A 247 -9.74 -14.76 15.85
N THR A 248 -10.17 -15.42 14.76
CA THR A 248 -10.31 -16.87 14.72
C THR A 248 -8.97 -17.58 14.52
N ALA A 249 -8.93 -18.89 14.80
CA ALA A 249 -7.79 -19.75 14.47
C ALA A 249 -7.60 -19.96 12.95
N SER A 250 -8.51 -19.46 12.10
CA SER A 250 -8.39 -19.55 10.65
C SER A 250 -7.41 -18.50 10.14
N VAL A 251 -6.42 -18.96 9.35
CA VAL A 251 -5.34 -18.13 8.83
C VAL A 251 -5.20 -18.25 7.31
N ALA A 252 -4.82 -17.14 6.70
CA ALA A 252 -4.26 -17.11 5.36
C ALA A 252 -2.74 -17.30 5.46
N ILE A 253 -2.18 -18.13 4.58
CA ILE A 253 -0.75 -18.49 4.58
C ILE A 253 -0.18 -18.23 3.19
N LYS A 254 0.56 -17.14 3.05
CA LYS A 254 1.19 -16.68 1.80
C LYS A 254 2.63 -17.17 1.75
N ILE A 255 2.98 -17.97 0.73
CA ILE A 255 4.29 -18.62 0.60
C ILE A 255 4.94 -18.21 -0.73
N LEU A 256 6.20 -17.75 -0.67
CA LEU A 256 6.96 -17.38 -1.87
C LEU A 256 7.23 -18.59 -2.79
N HIS A 257 7.14 -18.36 -4.10
CA HIS A 257 7.49 -19.36 -5.12
C HIS A 257 8.98 -19.74 -5.06
N PRO A 258 9.35 -21.00 -5.33
CA PRO A 258 10.73 -21.47 -5.27
C PRO A 258 11.66 -20.68 -6.18
N ASN A 259 12.81 -20.24 -5.63
CA ASN A 259 13.85 -19.48 -6.32
C ASN A 259 13.42 -18.13 -6.93
N VAL A 260 12.23 -17.60 -6.60
CA VAL A 260 11.68 -16.36 -7.20
C VAL A 260 12.63 -15.16 -7.08
N CYS A 261 13.24 -14.97 -5.90
CA CYS A 261 14.25 -13.93 -5.66
C CYS A 261 15.47 -14.03 -6.61
N LYS A 262 15.98 -15.24 -6.88
CA LYS A 262 17.09 -15.45 -7.82
C LYS A 262 16.70 -15.16 -9.26
N MET A 263 15.46 -15.49 -9.65
CA MET A 263 14.94 -15.21 -10.99
C MET A 263 14.79 -13.71 -11.23
N ILE A 264 14.15 -12.99 -10.29
CA ILE A 264 14.00 -11.53 -10.35
C ILE A 264 15.38 -10.84 -10.38
N SER A 265 16.32 -11.28 -9.54
CA SER A 265 17.69 -10.72 -9.52
C SER A 265 18.39 -10.84 -10.88
N ARG A 266 18.20 -11.97 -11.59
CA ARG A 266 18.77 -12.18 -12.94
C ARG A 266 18.05 -11.36 -14.00
N ASP A 267 16.73 -11.26 -13.93
CA ASP A 267 15.94 -10.45 -14.86
C ASP A 267 16.29 -8.96 -14.74
N LEU A 268 16.39 -8.43 -13.51
CA LEU A 268 16.82 -7.06 -13.24
C LEU A 268 18.26 -6.80 -13.72
N ALA A 269 19.17 -7.76 -13.56
CA ALA A 269 20.53 -7.64 -14.08
C ALA A 269 20.55 -7.54 -15.63
N ILE A 270 19.74 -8.35 -16.31
CA ILE A 270 19.55 -8.30 -17.77
C ILE A 270 18.91 -6.97 -18.19
N MET A 271 17.85 -6.53 -17.50
CA MET A 271 17.17 -5.26 -17.76
C MET A 271 18.10 -4.06 -17.60
N ASN A 272 18.90 -3.99 -16.53
CA ASN A 272 19.86 -2.91 -16.28
C ASN A 272 20.97 -2.87 -17.35
N PHE A 273 21.44 -4.04 -17.80
CA PHE A 273 22.40 -4.13 -18.91
C PHE A 273 21.84 -3.50 -20.20
N PHE A 274 20.62 -3.86 -20.61
CA PHE A 274 19.99 -3.26 -21.81
C PHE A 274 19.58 -1.80 -21.61
N ALA A 275 19.09 -1.42 -20.43
CA ALA A 275 18.74 -0.03 -20.12
C ALA A 275 19.95 0.90 -20.29
N ARG A 276 21.15 0.48 -19.84
CA ARG A 276 22.40 1.22 -20.05
C ARG A 276 22.82 1.32 -21.52
N ILE A 277 22.55 0.29 -22.33
CA ILE A 277 22.83 0.32 -23.77
C ILE A 277 21.86 1.28 -24.49
N ILE A 278 20.58 1.24 -24.15
CA ILE A 278 19.55 2.10 -24.75
C ILE A 278 19.77 3.57 -24.35
N ASP A 279 20.20 3.84 -23.12
CA ASP A 279 20.47 5.20 -22.65
C ASP A 279 21.64 5.88 -23.40
N ILE A 280 22.57 5.12 -24.00
CA ILE A 280 23.64 5.66 -24.86
C ILE A 280 23.09 6.21 -26.19
N LEU A 281 21.87 5.84 -26.59
CA LEU A 281 21.29 6.28 -27.87
C LEU A 281 20.83 7.75 -27.80
N PRO A 282 21.17 8.58 -28.81
CA PRO A 282 20.81 9.99 -28.83
C PRO A 282 19.28 10.14 -28.82
N GLY A 283 18.78 10.97 -27.89
CA GLY A 283 17.35 11.20 -27.70
C GLY A 283 16.65 10.25 -26.72
N MET A 284 17.36 9.30 -26.09
CA MET A 284 16.75 8.40 -25.07
C MET A 284 17.00 8.84 -23.61
N HIS A 285 18.00 9.68 -23.34
CA HIS A 285 18.37 10.11 -21.97
C HIS A 285 17.22 10.68 -21.11
N TRP A 286 16.21 11.31 -21.73
CA TRP A 286 15.06 11.88 -21.01
C TRP A 286 14.20 10.83 -20.29
N LEU A 287 14.19 9.59 -20.81
CA LEU A 287 13.53 8.44 -20.18
C LEU A 287 14.31 7.88 -18.99
N SER A 288 15.64 8.08 -18.96
CA SER A 288 16.52 7.68 -17.86
C SER A 288 16.36 6.20 -17.43
N LEU A 289 16.22 5.30 -18.40
CA LEU A 289 15.81 3.90 -18.19
C LEU A 289 16.58 3.13 -17.09
N PRO A 290 17.91 3.33 -16.88
CA PRO A 290 18.61 2.64 -15.79
C PRO A 290 18.04 2.96 -14.40
N GLN A 291 17.59 4.20 -14.18
CA GLN A 291 16.99 4.64 -12.92
C GLN A 291 15.60 4.02 -12.73
N GLU A 292 14.81 3.92 -13.80
CA GLU A 292 13.49 3.29 -13.75
C GLU A 292 13.60 1.78 -13.48
N VAL A 293 14.62 1.10 -14.01
CA VAL A 293 14.93 -0.31 -13.65
C VAL A 293 15.36 -0.45 -12.19
N GLU A 294 16.08 0.53 -11.63
CA GLU A 294 16.46 0.53 -10.22
C GLU A 294 15.25 0.74 -9.28
N VAL A 295 14.38 1.70 -9.59
CA VAL A 295 13.12 1.94 -8.85
C VAL A 295 12.19 0.72 -8.92
N PHE A 296 11.98 0.18 -10.12
CA PHE A 296 11.22 -1.05 -10.30
C PHE A 296 11.85 -2.25 -9.56
N GLY A 297 13.18 -2.35 -9.58
CA GLY A 297 13.92 -3.38 -8.85
C GLY A 297 13.72 -3.28 -7.34
N ALA A 298 13.78 -2.07 -6.76
CA ALA A 298 13.52 -1.85 -5.35
C ALA A 298 12.10 -2.26 -4.93
N MET A 299 11.09 -1.86 -5.70
CA MET A 299 9.69 -2.28 -5.53
C MET A 299 9.54 -3.81 -5.59
N MET A 300 10.23 -4.49 -6.52
CA MET A 300 10.22 -5.95 -6.61
C MET A 300 10.90 -6.62 -5.41
N PHE A 301 11.98 -6.07 -4.87
CA PHE A 301 12.66 -6.60 -3.69
C PHE A 301 11.88 -6.38 -2.39
N GLN A 302 11.10 -5.30 -2.26
CA GLN A 302 10.22 -5.10 -1.10
C GLN A 302 9.22 -6.25 -0.92
N GLN A 303 8.63 -6.73 -2.02
CA GLN A 303 7.67 -7.86 -2.00
C GLN A 303 8.32 -9.24 -1.79
N LEU A 304 9.66 -9.33 -1.83
CA LEU A 304 10.41 -10.59 -1.66
C LEU A 304 10.79 -10.91 -0.20
N ASP A 305 10.37 -10.07 0.74
CA ASP A 305 10.47 -10.33 2.17
C ASP A 305 9.10 -10.10 2.80
N LEU A 306 8.35 -11.18 3.02
CA LEU A 306 6.97 -11.12 3.50
C LEU A 306 6.83 -10.58 4.95
N ARG A 307 7.95 -10.29 5.64
CA ARG A 307 7.93 -9.56 6.92
C ARG A 307 7.55 -8.10 6.74
N HIS A 308 7.94 -7.46 5.62
CA HIS A 308 7.52 -6.08 5.35
C HIS A 308 6.00 -5.98 5.24
N GLU A 309 5.35 -6.97 4.63
CA GLU A 309 3.89 -7.04 4.54
C GLU A 309 3.24 -7.21 5.92
N ALA A 310 3.79 -8.07 6.80
CA ALA A 310 3.35 -8.17 8.19
C ALA A 310 3.53 -6.84 8.96
N GLU A 311 4.64 -6.15 8.78
CA GLU A 311 4.90 -4.84 9.41
C GLU A 311 3.93 -3.77 8.88
N ASN A 312 3.63 -3.78 7.58
CA ASN A 312 2.66 -2.88 6.95
C ASN A 312 1.24 -3.10 7.46
N LEU A 313 0.79 -4.37 7.55
CA LEU A 313 -0.53 -4.72 8.09
C LEU A 313 -0.71 -4.23 9.54
N LEU A 314 0.32 -4.35 10.38
CA LEU A 314 0.28 -3.84 11.76
C LEU A 314 0.29 -2.31 11.82
N ALA A 315 1.03 -1.64 10.93
CA ALA A 315 0.98 -0.18 10.82
C ALA A 315 -0.42 0.29 10.40
N PHE A 316 -1.07 -0.40 9.46
CA PHE A 316 -2.46 -0.14 9.08
C PHE A 316 -3.45 -0.44 10.23
N GLU A 317 -3.35 -1.58 10.90
CA GLU A 317 -4.17 -1.90 12.08
C GLU A 317 -4.03 -0.79 13.14
N HIS A 318 -2.81 -0.36 13.45
CA HIS A 318 -2.53 0.71 14.41
C HIS A 318 -3.14 2.05 14.00
N ASN A 319 -2.94 2.50 12.76
CA ASN A 319 -3.44 3.77 12.26
C ASN A 319 -4.98 3.83 12.24
N PHE A 320 -5.64 2.70 12.00
CA PHE A 320 -7.11 2.60 11.98
C PHE A 320 -7.75 2.19 13.31
N ALA A 321 -7.01 1.66 14.29
CA ALA A 321 -7.55 1.18 15.57
C ALA A 321 -8.36 2.21 16.39
N GLN A 322 -8.09 3.50 16.20
CA GLN A 322 -8.79 4.61 16.89
C GLN A 322 -9.84 5.32 16.00
N ARG A 323 -10.02 4.88 14.74
CA ARG A 323 -10.92 5.51 13.77
C ARG A 323 -12.31 4.90 13.82
N LYS A 324 -13.34 5.76 13.70
CA LYS A 324 -14.75 5.37 13.59
C LYS A 324 -15.16 5.07 12.14
N VAL A 325 -14.34 4.28 11.45
CA VAL A 325 -14.54 3.92 10.04
C VAL A 325 -14.66 2.40 9.99
N PRO A 326 -15.64 1.81 9.26
CA PRO A 326 -15.80 0.36 9.13
C PRO A 326 -14.77 -0.19 8.12
N VAL A 327 -13.51 -0.12 8.53
CA VAL A 327 -12.33 -0.60 7.79
C VAL A 327 -11.50 -1.50 8.71
N THR A 328 -11.06 -2.63 8.18
CA THR A 328 -10.12 -3.54 8.83
C THR A 328 -9.04 -4.04 7.87
N PHE A 329 -8.00 -4.62 8.47
CA PHE A 329 -6.87 -5.27 7.81
C PHE A 329 -6.66 -6.63 8.51
N PRO A 330 -6.20 -7.68 7.82
CA PRO A 330 -5.78 -8.94 8.45
C PRO A 330 -4.73 -8.70 9.54
N ARG A 331 -4.88 -9.33 10.71
CA ARG A 331 -3.84 -9.32 11.73
C ARG A 331 -2.75 -10.35 11.39
N PRO A 332 -1.47 -9.96 11.24
CA PRO A 332 -0.40 -10.91 10.97
C PRO A 332 0.11 -11.57 12.26
N LEU A 333 0.38 -12.87 12.17
CA LEU A 333 1.04 -13.65 13.21
C LEU A 333 2.56 -13.54 13.01
N GLN A 334 3.14 -12.41 13.47
CA GLN A 334 4.57 -12.12 13.29
C GLN A 334 5.50 -13.24 13.76
N VAL A 335 5.14 -13.98 14.82
CA VAL A 335 5.91 -15.11 15.38
C VAL A 335 6.17 -16.20 14.33
N TRP A 336 5.22 -16.42 13.42
CA TRP A 336 5.30 -17.43 12.35
C TRP A 336 5.60 -16.82 10.97
N SER A 337 5.75 -15.50 10.89
CA SER A 337 6.00 -14.78 9.64
C SER A 337 7.49 -14.54 9.45
N THR A 338 8.00 -14.96 8.30
CA THR A 338 9.41 -14.81 7.91
C THR A 338 9.47 -14.28 6.48
N LYS A 339 10.68 -14.07 5.94
CA LYS A 339 10.84 -13.60 4.55
C LYS A 339 10.13 -14.48 3.51
N ASP A 340 10.00 -15.79 3.77
CA ASP A 340 9.51 -16.78 2.80
C ASP A 340 8.03 -17.14 3.00
N ILE A 341 7.44 -16.79 4.15
CA ILE A 341 6.06 -17.13 4.54
C ILE A 341 5.46 -16.02 5.40
N LEU A 342 4.26 -15.55 5.06
CA LEU A 342 3.41 -14.71 5.91
C LEU A 342 2.23 -15.56 6.41
N VAL A 343 1.96 -15.47 7.71
CA VAL A 343 0.79 -16.08 8.35
C VAL A 343 -0.05 -14.95 8.92
N GLU A 344 -1.29 -14.83 8.48
CA GLU A 344 -2.19 -13.74 8.84
C GLU A 344 -3.63 -14.23 9.06
N GLU A 345 -4.47 -13.41 9.68
CA GLU A 345 -5.88 -13.71 9.90
C GLU A 345 -6.63 -13.96 8.58
N TYR A 346 -7.37 -15.07 8.49
CA TYR A 346 -8.22 -15.33 7.33
C TYR A 346 -9.50 -14.49 7.39
N GLU A 347 -9.58 -13.46 6.56
CA GLU A 347 -10.76 -12.62 6.41
C GLU A 347 -11.78 -13.28 5.47
N ASN A 348 -12.84 -13.87 6.03
CA ASN A 348 -13.94 -14.43 5.23
C ASN A 348 -14.84 -13.31 4.69
N ALA A 349 -14.47 -12.76 3.53
CA ALA A 349 -15.17 -11.65 2.89
C ALA A 349 -15.41 -11.92 1.38
N LEU A 350 -16.06 -10.97 0.70
CA LEU A 350 -16.40 -11.02 -0.73
C LEU A 350 -15.58 -10.00 -1.51
N PRO A 351 -14.98 -10.36 -2.67
CA PRO A 351 -14.17 -9.42 -3.45
C PRO A 351 -15.03 -8.27 -4.02
N LEU A 352 -14.47 -7.06 -4.06
CA LEU A 352 -15.16 -5.87 -4.57
C LEU A 352 -15.61 -6.04 -6.03
N GLU A 353 -14.92 -6.82 -6.86
CA GLU A 353 -15.35 -7.15 -8.23
C GLU A 353 -16.75 -7.77 -8.29
N ALA A 354 -17.18 -8.52 -7.25
CA ALA A 354 -18.54 -9.07 -7.22
C ALA A 354 -19.59 -7.95 -7.15
N PHE A 355 -19.31 -6.88 -6.41
CA PHE A 355 -20.16 -5.70 -6.27
C PHE A 355 -20.10 -4.83 -7.52
N LEU A 356 -18.92 -4.57 -8.07
CA LEU A 356 -18.77 -3.82 -9.33
C LEU A 356 -19.47 -4.54 -10.52
N LYS A 357 -19.46 -5.88 -10.54
CA LYS A 357 -20.09 -6.67 -11.60
C LYS A 357 -21.60 -6.84 -11.43
N ASN A 358 -22.07 -7.10 -10.21
CA ASN A 358 -23.48 -7.40 -9.93
C ASN A 358 -24.27 -6.20 -9.39
N GLY A 359 -23.62 -5.11 -8.99
CA GLY A 359 -24.17 -4.01 -8.20
C GLY A 359 -24.20 -4.34 -6.70
N GLY A 360 -23.86 -3.37 -5.85
CA GLY A 360 -24.02 -3.45 -4.39
C GLY A 360 -25.40 -3.00 -3.90
N GLY A 361 -26.22 -2.39 -4.76
CA GLY A 361 -27.60 -2.02 -4.47
C GLY A 361 -27.66 -0.92 -3.41
N PRO A 362 -28.33 -1.12 -2.25
CA PRO A 362 -28.42 -0.10 -1.22
C PRO A 362 -27.08 0.20 -0.52
N TYR A 363 -26.03 -0.59 -0.79
CA TYR A 363 -24.71 -0.42 -0.21
C TYR A 363 -23.69 0.32 -1.08
N ASP A 364 -23.99 0.60 -2.35
CA ASP A 364 -23.01 1.16 -3.30
C ASP A 364 -22.43 2.50 -2.80
N ASP A 365 -23.28 3.44 -2.35
CA ASP A 365 -22.90 4.72 -1.73
C ASP A 365 -22.05 4.55 -0.46
N GLN A 366 -22.42 3.61 0.42
CA GLN A 366 -21.69 3.37 1.67
C GLN A 366 -20.30 2.80 1.42
N VAL A 367 -20.18 1.84 0.50
CA VAL A 367 -18.89 1.23 0.11
C VAL A 367 -18.00 2.27 -0.57
N ALA A 368 -18.57 3.07 -1.48
CA ALA A 368 -17.86 4.15 -2.17
C ALA A 368 -17.30 5.19 -1.17
N THR A 369 -18.15 5.68 -0.26
CA THR A 369 -17.79 6.68 0.74
C THR A 369 -16.75 6.14 1.75
N VAL A 370 -16.97 4.95 2.31
CA VAL A 370 -16.03 4.34 3.28
C VAL A 370 -14.67 4.08 2.64
N GLY A 371 -14.63 3.56 1.41
CA GLY A 371 -13.38 3.28 0.70
C GLY A 371 -12.60 4.57 0.41
N LEU A 372 -13.28 5.61 -0.06
CA LEU A 372 -12.71 6.92 -0.33
C LEU A 372 -12.13 7.56 0.94
N ASP A 373 -12.92 7.61 2.02
CA ASP A 373 -12.49 8.15 3.31
C ASP A 373 -11.28 7.39 3.84
N ALA A 374 -11.27 6.05 3.79
CA ALA A 374 -10.16 5.24 4.26
C ALA A 374 -8.85 5.62 3.58
N PHE A 375 -8.86 5.72 2.25
CA PHE A 375 -7.68 6.07 1.48
C PHE A 375 -7.24 7.53 1.67
N LEU A 376 -8.17 8.48 1.74
CA LEU A 376 -7.84 9.87 2.06
C LEU A 376 -7.19 10.00 3.45
N ASN A 377 -7.59 9.16 4.41
CA ASN A 377 -6.91 9.08 5.71
C ASN A 377 -5.47 8.50 5.57
N MET A 378 -5.28 7.40 4.85
CA MET A 378 -3.95 6.81 4.58
C MET A 378 -2.99 7.82 3.93
N LEU A 379 -3.49 8.56 2.94
CA LEU A 379 -2.74 9.53 2.15
C LEU A 379 -2.43 10.81 2.90
N LEU A 380 -3.47 11.48 3.42
CA LEU A 380 -3.35 12.83 3.94
C LEU A 380 -2.89 12.84 5.41
N LEU A 381 -3.48 11.98 6.26
CA LEU A 381 -3.17 11.94 7.68
C LEU A 381 -1.95 11.06 7.99
N ASP A 382 -1.97 9.81 7.55
CA ASP A 382 -0.94 8.83 7.94
C ASP A 382 0.35 8.99 7.13
N ASN A 383 0.25 9.42 5.87
CA ASN A 383 1.35 9.40 4.91
C ASN A 383 1.91 7.97 4.76
N PHE A 384 1.00 7.00 4.71
CA PHE A 384 1.25 5.56 4.67
C PHE A 384 0.18 4.91 3.81
N VAL A 385 0.43 4.84 2.50
CA VAL A 385 -0.57 4.55 1.46
C VAL A 385 -0.43 3.14 0.92
N HIS A 386 -1.54 2.40 0.85
CA HIS A 386 -1.60 1.11 0.17
C HIS A 386 -1.43 1.29 -1.35
N SER A 387 -0.30 0.90 -1.91
CA SER A 387 0.07 1.30 -3.28
C SER A 387 -0.47 0.37 -4.38
N ASP A 388 -0.84 -0.87 -4.04
CA ASP A 388 -1.46 -1.85 -4.97
C ASP A 388 -2.98 -1.97 -4.72
N LEU A 389 -3.67 -0.82 -4.60
CA LEU A 389 -5.09 -0.76 -4.25
C LEU A 389 -5.99 -0.93 -5.49
N HIS A 390 -6.17 -2.18 -5.93
CA HIS A 390 -7.12 -2.59 -6.97
C HIS A 390 -8.29 -3.38 -6.37
N PRO A 391 -9.44 -3.56 -7.06
CA PRO A 391 -10.63 -4.21 -6.50
C PRO A 391 -10.37 -5.58 -5.84
N GLY A 392 -9.53 -6.43 -6.41
CA GLY A 392 -9.21 -7.74 -5.83
C GLY A 392 -8.45 -7.72 -4.48
N ASN A 393 -7.89 -6.56 -4.10
CA ASN A 393 -7.26 -6.34 -2.79
C ASN A 393 -8.22 -5.63 -1.81
N ILE A 394 -9.49 -5.44 -2.22
CA ILE A 394 -10.56 -4.86 -1.43
C ILE A 394 -11.65 -5.91 -1.28
N LEU A 395 -11.87 -6.39 -0.07
CA LEU A 395 -12.98 -7.29 0.26
C LEU A 395 -14.05 -6.55 1.08
N ILE A 396 -15.28 -7.06 1.03
CA ILE A 396 -16.42 -6.56 1.79
C ILE A 396 -17.00 -7.70 2.62
N LYS A 397 -17.19 -7.44 3.92
CA LYS A 397 -17.99 -8.26 4.83
C LYS A 397 -19.12 -7.43 5.41
N PHE A 398 -20.07 -8.09 6.08
CA PHE A 398 -21.25 -7.43 6.64
C PHE A 398 -21.28 -7.60 8.15
N THR A 399 -21.37 -6.49 8.86
CA THR A 399 -21.43 -6.44 10.32
C THR A 399 -22.74 -5.80 10.76
N ARG A 400 -23.26 -6.24 11.92
CA ARG A 400 -24.47 -5.64 12.51
C ARG A 400 -24.04 -4.71 13.65
N PRO A 401 -24.34 -3.40 13.62
CA PRO A 401 -24.10 -2.54 14.76
C PRO A 401 -24.99 -2.99 15.93
N PRO A 402 -24.53 -2.85 17.19
CA PRO A 402 -25.28 -3.28 18.36
C PRO A 402 -26.60 -2.49 18.47
N SER A 403 -27.71 -3.19 18.73
CA SER A 403 -29.03 -2.55 18.71
C SER A 403 -29.20 -1.56 19.86
N THR A 404 -30.06 -0.54 19.71
CA THR A 404 -30.29 0.48 20.75
C THR A 404 -30.74 -0.15 22.08
N GLN A 405 -31.48 -1.26 22.05
CA GLN A 405 -31.86 -2.03 23.24
C GLN A 405 -30.66 -2.77 23.86
N GLN A 406 -29.77 -3.36 23.07
CA GLN A 406 -28.53 -3.98 23.57
C GLN A 406 -27.59 -2.93 24.15
N LEU A 407 -27.45 -1.77 23.51
CA LEU A 407 -26.68 -0.64 24.01
C LEU A 407 -27.25 -0.12 25.34
N LEU A 408 -28.57 0.07 25.44
CA LEU A 408 -29.24 0.46 26.69
C LEU A 408 -29.08 -0.61 27.79
N LYS A 409 -29.18 -1.90 27.45
CA LYS A 409 -28.97 -3.00 28.40
C LYS A 409 -27.51 -3.07 28.89
N ASN A 410 -26.54 -2.85 28.01
CA ASN A 410 -25.12 -2.80 28.36
C ASN A 410 -24.79 -1.54 29.17
N LEU A 411 -25.43 -0.41 28.88
CA LEU A 411 -25.31 0.81 29.68
C LEU A 411 -25.93 0.61 31.07
N TYR A 412 -27.10 -0.04 31.14
CA TYR A 412 -27.78 -0.38 32.39
C TYR A 412 -26.92 -1.32 33.24
N HIS A 413 -26.41 -2.42 32.70
CA HIS A 413 -25.43 -3.25 33.42
C HIS A 413 -24.20 -2.43 33.85
N SER A 414 -23.58 -1.65 32.95
CA SER A 414 -22.42 -0.82 33.31
C SER A 414 -22.68 0.27 34.36
N LEU A 415 -23.94 0.64 34.62
CA LEU A 415 -24.34 1.64 35.61
C LEU A 415 -24.88 1.03 36.91
N PHE A 416 -25.42 -0.19 36.86
CA PHE A 416 -26.07 -0.85 38.00
C PHE A 416 -25.35 -2.11 38.51
N THR A 417 -24.36 -2.66 37.80
CA THR A 417 -23.45 -3.69 38.35
C THR A 417 -22.13 -3.06 38.81
N THR A 418 -22.17 -2.41 39.97
CA THR A 418 -21.00 -2.13 40.80
C THR A 418 -21.13 -2.94 42.10
N HIS A 419 -20.12 -3.76 42.40
CA HIS A 419 -19.99 -4.59 43.61
C HIS A 419 -20.94 -5.79 43.79
N ALA A 420 -20.76 -6.82 42.97
CA ALA A 420 -20.80 -8.23 43.40
C ALA A 420 -20.04 -9.10 42.37
N ASP A 421 -19.61 -10.29 42.79
CA ASP A 421 -19.13 -11.43 41.96
C ASP A 421 -17.88 -11.20 41.09
N SER A 422 -16.70 -11.25 41.71
CA SER A 422 -15.39 -11.27 41.03
C SER A 422 -14.77 -12.68 40.87
N GLU A 423 -15.54 -13.76 41.08
CA GLU A 423 -15.00 -15.15 41.10
C GLU A 423 -15.50 -16.07 39.97
N ALA A 424 -16.33 -15.60 39.04
CA ALA A 424 -16.89 -16.42 37.95
C ALA A 424 -16.16 -16.27 36.59
N ALA A 425 -14.93 -15.76 36.57
CA ALA A 425 -14.19 -15.44 35.34
C ALA A 425 -13.27 -16.59 34.84
N GLN A 426 -13.68 -17.85 35.02
CA GLN A 426 -12.98 -19.04 34.49
C GLN A 426 -13.93 -20.01 33.78
N ALA A 427 -14.31 -19.65 32.56
CA ALA A 427 -14.79 -20.59 31.55
C ALA A 427 -14.29 -20.12 30.18
N PRO A 428 -13.73 -21.00 29.32
CA PRO A 428 -13.43 -20.64 27.95
C PRO A 428 -14.76 -20.44 27.21
N SER A 429 -15.18 -19.18 27.08
CA SER A 429 -16.44 -18.83 26.42
C SER A 429 -16.40 -19.26 24.96
N ALA A 430 -17.42 -19.99 24.52
CA ALA A 430 -17.60 -20.39 23.13
C ALA A 430 -17.49 -19.20 22.17
N LEU A 431 -17.07 -19.49 20.93
CA LEU A 431 -16.96 -18.56 19.79
C LEU A 431 -18.05 -17.48 19.85
N PRO A 432 -17.71 -16.17 19.74
CA PRO A 432 -18.71 -15.12 19.73
C PRO A 432 -19.71 -15.37 18.60
N ALA A 433 -21.00 -15.48 18.93
CA ALA A 433 -22.08 -15.79 17.97
C ALA A 433 -22.27 -14.73 16.85
N TYR A 434 -21.42 -13.70 16.84
CA TYR A 434 -21.36 -12.61 15.89
C TYR A 434 -20.61 -13.00 14.61
N ASP A 435 -19.42 -13.62 14.74
CA ASP A 435 -18.58 -13.97 13.59
C ASP A 435 -19.28 -15.05 12.74
N THR A 436 -19.91 -16.04 13.40
CA THR A 436 -20.71 -17.09 12.74
C THR A 436 -21.86 -16.52 11.88
N ALA A 437 -22.44 -15.38 12.25
CA ALA A 437 -23.50 -14.74 11.49
C ALA A 437 -22.95 -14.03 10.23
N SER A 438 -21.84 -13.31 10.36
CA SER A 438 -21.15 -12.69 9.21
C SER A 438 -20.66 -13.75 8.21
N ASP A 439 -20.07 -14.84 8.72
CA ASP A 439 -19.59 -15.96 7.93
C ASP A 439 -20.70 -16.63 7.10
N GLN A 440 -21.89 -16.80 7.68
CA GLN A 440 -23.05 -17.36 6.98
C GLN A 440 -23.56 -16.42 5.88
N ILE A 441 -23.60 -15.11 6.13
CA ILE A 441 -23.99 -14.09 5.14
C ILE A 441 -23.04 -14.11 3.95
N VAL A 442 -21.73 -14.03 4.22
CA VAL A 442 -20.68 -14.08 3.19
C VAL A 442 -20.75 -15.38 2.40
N SER A 443 -20.93 -16.53 3.07
CA SER A 443 -21.05 -17.83 2.41
C SER A 443 -22.27 -17.90 1.49
N ARG A 444 -23.43 -17.41 1.94
CA ARG A 444 -24.65 -17.35 1.13
C ARG A 444 -24.47 -16.45 -0.09
N LEU A 445 -24.04 -15.20 0.10
CA LEU A 445 -23.78 -14.25 -0.99
C LEU A 445 -22.76 -14.81 -2.00
N ARG A 446 -21.72 -15.51 -1.54
CA ARG A 446 -20.72 -16.17 -2.41
C ARG A 446 -21.37 -17.17 -3.38
N THR A 447 -22.41 -17.90 -2.96
CA THR A 447 -23.19 -18.78 -3.87
C THR A 447 -24.10 -18.03 -4.83
N LEU A 448 -24.46 -16.78 -4.53
CA LEU A 448 -25.34 -15.93 -5.34
C LEU A 448 -24.59 -15.09 -6.38
N ILE A 449 -23.25 -15.05 -6.37
CA ILE A 449 -22.43 -14.32 -7.36
C ILE A 449 -22.81 -14.62 -8.83
N PRO A 450 -23.16 -15.86 -9.23
CA PRO A 450 -23.62 -16.16 -10.61
C PRO A 450 -25.02 -15.63 -10.95
N PHE A 451 -25.79 -15.15 -9.96
CA PHE A 451 -27.23 -14.85 -10.07
C PHE A 451 -27.54 -13.40 -9.65
N PRO A 452 -27.29 -12.38 -10.52
CA PRO A 452 -27.32 -10.97 -10.12
C PRO A 452 -28.64 -10.48 -9.50
N ALA A 453 -29.78 -11.03 -9.92
CA ALA A 453 -31.08 -10.66 -9.36
C ALA A 453 -31.25 -11.17 -7.91
N ALA A 454 -30.88 -12.42 -7.63
CA ALA A 454 -30.94 -12.99 -6.29
C ALA A 454 -29.89 -12.37 -5.35
N TRP A 455 -28.69 -12.09 -5.87
CA TRP A 455 -27.64 -11.32 -5.19
C TRP A 455 -28.17 -9.96 -4.69
N ARG A 456 -28.79 -9.16 -5.56
CA ARG A 456 -29.37 -7.85 -5.18
C ARG A 456 -30.50 -7.98 -4.16
N ALA A 457 -31.37 -8.98 -4.31
CA ALA A 457 -32.46 -9.21 -3.36
C ALA A 457 -31.94 -9.57 -1.95
N GLU A 458 -30.89 -10.38 -1.85
CA GLU A 458 -30.23 -10.69 -0.57
C GLU A 458 -29.58 -9.44 0.03
N LEU A 459 -28.88 -8.62 -0.77
CA LEU A 459 -28.31 -7.35 -0.29
C LEU A 459 -29.37 -6.37 0.23
N THR A 460 -30.52 -6.26 -0.43
CA THR A 460 -31.67 -5.48 0.08
C THR A 460 -32.18 -6.04 1.41
N SER A 461 -32.31 -7.37 1.54
CA SER A 461 -32.76 -7.99 2.79
C SER A 461 -31.77 -7.76 3.95
N LEU A 462 -30.47 -7.79 3.69
CA LEU A 462 -29.43 -7.45 4.67
C LEU A 462 -29.50 -5.98 5.11
N PHE A 463 -29.76 -5.09 4.16
CA PHE A 463 -29.93 -3.66 4.44
C PHE A 463 -31.16 -3.39 5.31
N GLU A 464 -32.31 -4.01 4.98
CA GLU A 464 -33.53 -3.95 5.79
C GLU A 464 -33.35 -4.57 7.20
N ALA A 465 -32.52 -5.62 7.32
CA ALA A 465 -32.14 -6.21 8.61
C ALA A 465 -31.15 -5.35 9.42
N GLY A 466 -30.62 -4.26 8.84
CA GLY A 466 -29.74 -3.29 9.48
C GLY A 466 -28.27 -3.73 9.54
N TYR A 467 -27.79 -4.53 8.58
CA TYR A 467 -26.36 -4.77 8.40
C TYR A 467 -25.69 -3.59 7.69
N VAL A 468 -24.44 -3.29 8.06
CA VAL A 468 -23.57 -2.31 7.41
C VAL A 468 -22.40 -3.02 6.71
N PRO A 469 -21.86 -2.46 5.61
CA PRO A 469 -20.68 -3.00 4.96
C PRO A 469 -19.42 -2.59 5.73
N GLU A 470 -18.48 -3.51 5.81
CA GLU A 470 -17.14 -3.28 6.34
C GLU A 470 -16.11 -3.65 5.27
N ILE A 471 -15.18 -2.73 5.00
CA ILE A 471 -14.14 -2.90 3.99
C ILE A 471 -12.91 -3.53 4.63
N VAL A 472 -12.43 -4.61 4.03
CA VAL A 472 -11.18 -5.28 4.41
C VAL A 472 -10.16 -5.07 3.31
N PHE A 473 -9.02 -4.46 3.63
CA PHE A 473 -7.90 -4.34 2.70
C PHE A 473 -6.89 -5.47 2.93
N ILE A 474 -6.45 -6.12 1.85
CA ILE A 474 -5.50 -7.24 1.85
C ILE A 474 -4.32 -6.98 0.91
N ASP A 475 -3.27 -7.81 0.96
CA ASP A 475 -2.04 -7.68 0.13
C ASP A 475 -1.29 -6.35 0.32
N ALA A 476 -1.02 -5.99 1.58
CA ALA A 476 -0.26 -4.80 1.97
C ALA A 476 1.26 -4.90 1.67
N GLY A 477 1.65 -5.71 0.69
CA GLY A 477 3.05 -5.93 0.30
C GLY A 477 3.72 -4.72 -0.35
N LEU A 478 2.95 -3.71 -0.75
CA LEU A 478 3.44 -2.43 -1.27
C LEU A 478 2.81 -1.25 -0.54
N VAL A 479 3.66 -0.43 0.09
CA VAL A 479 3.26 0.83 0.72
C VAL A 479 4.18 1.96 0.26
N THR A 480 3.58 3.11 -0.02
CA THR A 480 4.31 4.36 -0.32
C THR A 480 4.17 5.31 0.87
N THR A 481 5.31 5.87 1.30
CA THR A 481 5.40 6.93 2.30
C THR A 481 6.19 8.09 1.70
N LEU A 482 5.71 9.32 1.79
CA LEU A 482 6.49 10.48 1.35
C LEU A 482 7.44 10.91 2.48
N ASP A 483 8.67 11.32 2.15
CA ASP A 483 9.55 11.94 3.14
C ASP A 483 9.03 13.32 3.60
N ALA A 484 9.70 13.98 4.56
CA ALA A 484 9.23 15.27 5.07
C ALA A 484 9.15 16.38 4.00
N THR A 485 10.03 16.36 3.00
CA THR A 485 10.08 17.31 1.88
C THR A 485 8.99 16.98 0.87
N ASN A 486 8.90 15.72 0.46
CA ASN A 486 7.93 15.24 -0.52
C ASN A 486 6.50 15.29 0.03
N ARG A 487 6.29 15.03 1.33
CA ARG A 487 4.98 15.23 1.99
C ARG A 487 4.58 16.70 2.01
N LYS A 488 5.50 17.62 2.33
CA LYS A 488 5.20 19.07 2.26
C LYS A 488 4.87 19.47 0.82
N ASN A 489 5.68 19.00 -0.14
CA ASN A 489 5.48 19.27 -1.55
C ASN A 489 4.10 18.77 -2.05
N PHE A 490 3.72 17.56 -1.66
CA PHE A 490 2.41 17.00 -1.94
C PHE A 490 1.27 17.84 -1.32
N LEU A 491 1.37 18.17 -0.02
CA LEU A 491 0.34 18.94 0.68
C LEU A 491 0.16 20.37 0.12
N ASP A 492 1.25 21.05 -0.22
CA ASP A 492 1.21 22.38 -0.84
C ASP A 492 0.55 22.33 -2.24
N LEU A 493 0.86 21.29 -3.03
CA LEU A 493 0.26 21.09 -4.36
C LEU A 493 -1.23 20.75 -4.25
N PHE A 494 -1.58 19.83 -3.35
CA PHE A 494 -2.96 19.44 -3.09
C PHE A 494 -3.79 20.62 -2.56
N ARG A 495 -3.20 21.48 -1.71
CA ARG A 495 -3.82 22.74 -1.28
C ARG A 495 -4.09 23.68 -2.46
N ALA A 496 -3.12 23.92 -3.34
CA ALA A 496 -3.31 24.79 -4.50
C ALA A 496 -4.45 24.28 -5.42
N VAL A 497 -4.55 22.96 -5.62
CA VAL A 497 -5.67 22.36 -6.37
C VAL A 497 -7.01 22.56 -5.64
N ALA A 498 -7.06 22.33 -4.32
CA ALA A 498 -8.27 22.48 -3.50
C ALA A 498 -8.76 23.93 -3.37
N GLU A 499 -7.85 24.91 -3.39
CA GLU A 499 -8.14 26.35 -3.42
C GLU A 499 -8.53 26.84 -4.84
N PHE A 500 -8.48 25.95 -5.84
CA PHE A 500 -8.68 26.21 -7.26
C PHE A 500 -7.66 27.20 -7.87
N ASP A 501 -6.44 27.24 -7.34
CA ASP A 501 -5.29 27.97 -7.90
C ASP A 501 -4.46 27.03 -8.79
N GLY A 502 -4.89 26.92 -10.05
CA GLY A 502 -4.20 26.11 -11.04
C GLY A 502 -2.92 26.74 -11.59
N TYR A 503 -2.76 28.07 -11.50
CA TYR A 503 -1.51 28.72 -11.87
C TYR A 503 -0.40 28.37 -10.88
N ARG A 504 -0.68 28.47 -9.56
CA ARG A 504 0.24 28.00 -8.52
C ARG A 504 0.45 26.50 -8.60
N THR A 505 -0.59 25.71 -8.89
CA THR A 505 -0.44 24.26 -9.15
C THR A 505 0.59 24.00 -10.25
N GLY A 506 0.51 24.70 -11.39
CA GLY A 506 1.46 24.54 -12.49
C GLY A 506 2.89 24.95 -12.14
N GLN A 507 3.08 26.07 -11.43
CA GLN A 507 4.39 26.47 -10.90
C GLN A 507 4.98 25.38 -9.98
N LEU A 508 4.19 24.89 -9.02
CA LEU A 508 4.62 23.86 -8.08
C LEU A 508 5.01 22.55 -8.78
N MET A 509 4.30 22.14 -9.84
CA MET A 509 4.67 20.96 -10.64
C MET A 509 6.00 21.13 -11.38
N ILE A 510 6.36 22.35 -11.80
CA ILE A 510 7.66 22.63 -12.43
C ILE A 510 8.77 22.70 -11.36
N GLU A 511 8.58 23.52 -10.33
CA GLU A 511 9.51 23.72 -9.19
C GLU A 511 9.95 22.40 -8.54
N ARG A 512 9.08 21.38 -8.57
CA ARG A 512 9.25 20.08 -7.91
C ARG A 512 9.50 18.92 -8.87
N SER A 513 9.64 19.20 -10.16
CA SER A 513 10.03 18.18 -11.13
C SER A 513 11.47 17.71 -10.89
N ARG A 514 11.81 16.47 -11.26
CA ARG A 514 13.18 15.93 -11.12
C ARG A 514 14.23 16.68 -11.95
N SER A 515 13.81 17.50 -12.90
CA SER A 515 14.67 18.18 -13.87
C SER A 515 13.99 19.48 -14.36
N PRO A 516 13.86 20.50 -13.49
CA PRO A 516 13.10 21.71 -13.80
C PRO A 516 13.68 22.48 -14.99
N ASP A 517 15.01 22.43 -15.15
CA ASP A 517 15.74 23.08 -16.25
C ASP A 517 15.46 22.46 -17.64
N LEU A 518 14.84 21.26 -17.68
CA LEU A 518 14.43 20.59 -18.92
C LEU A 518 12.97 20.89 -19.33
N ALA A 519 12.20 21.58 -18.48
CA ALA A 519 10.83 21.95 -18.78
C ALA A 519 10.76 23.11 -19.79
N ILE A 520 9.86 23.02 -20.76
CA ILE A 520 9.73 23.99 -21.86
C ILE A 520 8.38 24.74 -21.79
N ASP A 521 8.38 26.02 -22.16
CA ASP A 521 7.21 26.91 -22.12
C ASP A 521 6.46 26.89 -20.77
N THR A 522 7.20 27.04 -19.68
CA THR A 522 6.73 26.93 -18.28
C THR A 522 5.51 27.79 -17.95
N GLU A 523 5.48 29.05 -18.40
CA GLU A 523 4.31 29.93 -18.27
C GLU A 523 3.07 29.39 -18.99
N THR A 524 3.24 28.84 -20.20
CA THR A 524 2.14 28.24 -20.96
C THR A 524 1.62 26.98 -20.26
N PHE A 525 2.50 26.20 -19.62
CA PHE A 525 2.10 25.08 -18.78
C PHE A 525 1.28 25.55 -17.57
N ALA A 526 1.72 26.58 -16.84
CA ALA A 526 1.01 27.11 -15.67
C ALA A 526 -0.37 27.69 -16.05
N LEU A 527 -0.48 28.43 -17.16
CA LEU A 527 -1.76 28.92 -17.68
C LEU A 527 -2.71 27.79 -18.13
N LYS A 528 -2.17 26.70 -18.69
CA LYS A 528 -2.97 25.48 -18.98
C LYS A 528 -3.51 24.85 -17.70
N MET A 529 -2.70 24.72 -16.65
CA MET A 529 -3.16 24.19 -15.36
C MET A 529 -4.26 25.06 -14.74
N GLN A 530 -4.12 26.40 -14.81
CA GLN A 530 -5.18 27.33 -14.42
C GLN A 530 -6.49 27.09 -15.18
N HIS A 531 -6.44 26.93 -16.49
CA HIS A 531 -7.64 26.66 -17.29
C HIS A 531 -8.31 25.31 -16.95
N LEU A 532 -7.52 24.26 -16.70
CA LEU A 532 -8.04 22.95 -16.30
C LEU A 532 -8.72 23.01 -14.93
N ILE A 533 -8.08 23.63 -13.93
CA ILE A 533 -8.62 23.71 -12.56
C ILE A 533 -9.83 24.65 -12.46
N LEU A 534 -9.88 25.76 -13.23
CA LEU A 534 -11.11 26.54 -13.38
C LEU A 534 -12.23 25.78 -14.10
N THR A 535 -11.91 24.75 -14.88
CA THR A 535 -12.89 23.86 -15.51
C THR A 535 -13.41 22.80 -14.54
N VAL A 536 -12.60 22.34 -13.57
CA VAL A 536 -13.06 21.61 -12.38
C VAL A 536 -14.05 22.49 -11.62
N LYS A 537 -13.60 23.66 -11.14
CA LYS A 537 -14.39 24.59 -10.33
C LYS A 537 -15.81 24.81 -10.88
N ARG A 538 -15.91 25.18 -12.17
CA ARG A 538 -17.20 25.43 -12.82
C ARG A 538 -18.12 24.20 -12.83
N LYS A 539 -17.59 23.00 -12.99
CA LYS A 539 -18.38 21.77 -13.09
C LYS A 539 -18.74 21.18 -11.72
N THR A 540 -17.83 21.24 -10.74
CA THR A 540 -18.05 20.80 -9.35
C THR A 540 -19.26 21.50 -8.75
N PHE A 541 -19.36 22.83 -8.92
CA PHE A 541 -20.49 23.61 -8.43
C PHE A 541 -21.75 23.56 -9.32
N SER A 542 -21.75 22.83 -10.44
CA SER A 542 -22.89 22.77 -11.38
C SER A 542 -23.62 21.40 -11.39
N LEU A 543 -23.41 20.55 -10.38
CA LEU A 543 -23.91 19.16 -10.31
C LEU A 543 -23.54 18.29 -11.55
N GLY A 544 -22.54 18.71 -12.33
CA GLY A 544 -22.12 18.02 -13.53
C GLY A 544 -21.01 17.01 -13.23
N GLN A 545 -21.23 15.74 -13.58
CA GLN A 545 -20.22 14.68 -13.45
C GLN A 545 -18.93 15.05 -14.20
N ILE A 546 -17.92 15.55 -13.46
CA ILE A 546 -16.57 15.73 -14.00
C ILE A 546 -15.96 14.35 -14.15
N LYS A 547 -15.77 13.86 -15.37
CA LYS A 547 -14.85 12.74 -15.60
C LYS A 547 -13.43 13.21 -15.31
N ILE A 548 -12.88 12.87 -14.13
CA ILE A 548 -11.53 13.30 -13.75
C ILE A 548 -10.48 12.60 -14.63
N SER A 549 -10.80 11.44 -15.21
CA SER A 549 -10.03 10.80 -16.29
C SER A 549 -9.78 11.72 -17.49
N ASP A 550 -10.77 12.52 -17.91
CA ASP A 550 -10.63 13.46 -19.04
C ASP A 550 -9.70 14.62 -18.65
N LEU A 551 -9.83 15.13 -17.43
CA LEU A 551 -8.97 16.19 -16.89
C LEU A 551 -7.51 15.72 -16.78
N LEU A 552 -7.31 14.54 -16.18
CA LEU A 552 -5.99 13.93 -16.04
C LEU A 552 -5.35 13.74 -17.41
N THR A 553 -6.09 13.27 -18.41
CA THR A 553 -5.58 13.10 -19.78
C THR A 553 -5.02 14.42 -20.32
N GLU A 554 -5.69 15.55 -20.09
CA GLU A 554 -5.17 16.86 -20.47
C GLU A 554 -4.01 17.36 -19.59
N VAL A 555 -3.97 17.02 -18.29
CA VAL A 555 -2.80 17.28 -17.42
C VAL A 555 -1.58 16.51 -17.90
N LEU A 556 -1.68 15.19 -18.09
CA LEU A 556 -0.60 14.32 -18.56
C LEU A 556 -0.10 14.72 -19.96
N LYS A 557 -1.02 15.10 -20.85
CA LYS A 557 -0.71 15.65 -22.17
C LYS A 557 0.04 16.98 -22.06
N ALA A 558 -0.33 17.87 -21.15
CA ALA A 558 0.42 19.11 -20.89
C ALA A 558 1.81 18.80 -20.31
N VAL A 559 1.90 17.92 -19.31
CA VAL A 559 3.17 17.45 -18.72
C VAL A 559 4.12 16.92 -19.79
N ARG A 560 3.61 16.07 -20.70
CA ARG A 560 4.38 15.51 -21.82
C ARG A 560 4.78 16.57 -22.86
N VAL A 561 3.90 17.50 -23.22
CA VAL A 561 4.20 18.57 -24.19
C VAL A 561 5.22 19.57 -23.63
N HIS A 562 5.20 19.81 -22.33
CA HIS A 562 6.06 20.79 -21.64
C HIS A 562 7.28 20.17 -20.94
N HIS A 563 7.54 18.87 -21.16
CA HIS A 563 8.70 18.13 -20.62
C HIS A 563 8.83 18.17 -19.08
N VAL A 564 7.72 18.31 -18.34
CA VAL A 564 7.72 18.41 -16.87
C VAL A 564 7.93 17.01 -16.27
N LYS A 565 9.14 16.72 -15.74
CA LYS A 565 9.45 15.38 -15.21
C LYS A 565 8.88 15.17 -13.80
N MET A 566 7.65 14.66 -13.70
CA MET A 566 7.02 14.30 -12.43
C MET A 566 7.79 13.20 -11.67
N GLU A 567 7.71 13.21 -10.34
CA GLU A 567 8.31 12.20 -9.47
C GLU A 567 7.50 10.88 -9.46
N GLY A 568 8.17 9.73 -9.41
CA GLY A 568 7.53 8.41 -9.47
C GLY A 568 6.53 8.16 -8.33
N ASP A 569 6.87 8.51 -7.10
CA ASP A 569 5.99 8.34 -5.94
C ASP A 569 4.77 9.27 -6.00
N PHE A 570 4.95 10.46 -6.57
CA PHE A 570 3.84 11.38 -6.84
C PHE A 570 2.91 10.83 -7.94
N ILE A 571 3.45 10.28 -9.03
CA ILE A 571 2.67 9.61 -10.08
C ILE A 571 1.87 8.44 -9.49
N ASN A 572 2.52 7.55 -8.75
CA ASN A 572 1.86 6.40 -8.12
C ASN A 572 0.73 6.85 -7.18
N THR A 573 0.99 7.88 -6.36
CA THR A 573 -0.02 8.48 -5.47
C THR A 573 -1.22 9.04 -6.25
N VAL A 574 -0.97 9.79 -7.32
CA VAL A 574 -2.03 10.35 -8.20
C VAL A 574 -2.82 9.22 -8.87
N ILE A 575 -2.15 8.20 -9.40
CA ILE A 575 -2.78 6.99 -9.96
C ILE A 575 -3.65 6.29 -8.91
N SER A 576 -3.20 6.12 -7.67
CA SER A 576 -4.00 5.50 -6.60
C SER A 576 -5.25 6.32 -6.27
N ILE A 577 -5.16 7.66 -6.20
CA ILE A 577 -6.33 8.56 -6.06
C ILE A 577 -7.33 8.30 -7.20
N LEU A 578 -6.85 8.25 -8.45
CA LEU A 578 -7.68 8.10 -9.65
C LEU A 578 -8.33 6.73 -9.79
N LEU A 579 -7.59 5.67 -9.47
CA LEU A 579 -8.12 4.30 -9.46
C LEU A 579 -9.23 4.19 -8.43
N LEU A 580 -9.02 4.70 -7.21
CA LEU A 580 -10.03 4.64 -6.18
C LEU A 580 -11.24 5.53 -6.49
N GLU A 581 -11.05 6.73 -7.03
CA GLU A 581 -12.16 7.58 -7.48
C GLU A 581 -12.94 6.91 -8.63
N GLY A 582 -12.23 6.27 -9.57
CA GLY A 582 -12.83 5.51 -10.66
C GLY A 582 -13.59 4.26 -10.21
N ILE A 583 -13.15 3.61 -9.12
CA ILE A 583 -13.87 2.52 -8.44
C ILE A 583 -15.08 3.08 -7.70
N GLY A 584 -14.89 4.13 -6.91
CA GLY A 584 -15.94 4.80 -6.14
C GLY A 584 -17.08 5.29 -7.03
N ARG A 585 -16.77 5.77 -8.25
CA ARG A 585 -17.76 6.22 -9.24
C ARG A 585 -18.40 5.13 -10.09
N GLN A 586 -17.86 3.92 -10.08
CA GLN A 586 -18.57 2.74 -10.59
C GLN A 586 -19.65 2.26 -9.61
N LEU A 587 -19.46 2.53 -8.31
CA LEU A 587 -20.43 2.26 -7.25
C LEU A 587 -21.44 3.42 -7.15
N ASP A 588 -20.98 4.62 -6.81
CA ASP A 588 -21.78 5.86 -6.75
C ASP A 588 -21.33 6.89 -7.81
N PRO A 589 -22.10 7.06 -8.90
CA PRO A 589 -21.85 8.10 -9.90
C PRO A 589 -22.00 9.55 -9.40
N GLY A 590 -22.48 9.77 -8.17
CA GLY A 590 -22.57 11.07 -7.49
C GLY A 590 -21.30 11.48 -6.72
N LEU A 591 -20.38 10.54 -6.48
CA LEU A 591 -19.24 10.72 -5.58
C LEU A 591 -18.30 11.87 -5.99
N ASP A 592 -18.04 12.77 -5.04
CA ASP A 592 -17.11 13.89 -5.18
C ASP A 592 -15.92 13.79 -4.20
N LEU A 593 -14.77 13.40 -4.76
CA LEU A 593 -13.46 13.33 -4.09
C LEU A 593 -13.10 14.63 -3.33
N PHE A 594 -13.42 15.80 -3.89
CA PHE A 594 -13.06 17.08 -3.26
C PHE A 594 -13.94 17.39 -2.05
N ALA A 595 -15.22 17.02 -2.10
CA ALA A 595 -16.13 17.17 -0.98
C ALA A 595 -15.66 16.33 0.23
N SER A 596 -15.28 15.07 0.01
CA SER A 596 -14.77 14.18 1.07
C SER A 596 -13.37 14.56 1.58
N ALA A 597 -12.53 15.20 0.77
CA ALA A 597 -11.21 15.65 1.20
C ALA A 597 -11.23 16.89 2.12
N LEU A 598 -12.24 17.78 1.99
CA LEU A 598 -12.32 19.05 2.73
C LEU A 598 -12.24 18.93 4.27
N PRO A 599 -12.95 18.01 4.94
CA PRO A 599 -12.84 17.82 6.40
C PRO A 599 -11.43 17.42 6.84
N ILE A 600 -10.77 16.53 6.08
CA ILE A 600 -9.43 16.00 6.38
C ILE A 600 -8.39 17.12 6.19
N LEU A 601 -8.51 17.93 5.14
CA LEU A 601 -7.68 19.12 4.93
C LEU A 601 -7.82 20.14 6.07
N ARG A 602 -9.04 20.36 6.57
CA ARG A 602 -9.28 21.26 7.71
C ARG A 602 -8.62 20.76 8.99
N GLN A 603 -8.61 19.43 9.22
CA GLN A 603 -7.89 18.82 10.34
C GLN A 603 -6.37 19.00 10.19
N LEU A 604 -5.82 18.76 9.00
CA LEU A 604 -4.39 18.95 8.72
C LEU A 604 -3.94 20.40 8.84
N GLY A 605 -4.72 21.36 8.33
CA GLY A 605 -4.45 22.79 8.48
C GLY A 605 -4.34 23.20 9.96
N GLY A 606 -5.21 22.67 10.81
CA GLY A 606 -5.13 22.86 12.27
C GLY A 606 -3.86 22.27 12.90
N GLN A 607 -3.51 21.03 12.53
CA GLN A 607 -2.30 20.35 13.02
C GLN A 607 -1.01 21.07 12.57
N MET A 608 -0.94 21.51 11.31
CA MET A 608 0.20 22.25 10.77
C MET A 608 0.34 23.62 11.46
N ALA A 609 -0.75 24.38 11.61
CA ALA A 609 -0.72 25.67 12.31
C ALA A 609 -0.29 25.54 13.78
N THR A 610 -0.71 24.48 14.48
CA THR A 610 -0.26 24.20 15.86
C THR A 610 1.22 23.83 15.91
N ARG A 611 1.71 23.09 14.92
CA ARG A 611 3.12 22.68 14.83
C ARG A 611 4.04 23.83 14.42
N GLU A 612 3.57 24.77 13.62
CA GLU A 612 4.30 25.99 13.25
C GLU A 612 4.32 27.01 14.40
N THR A 613 3.22 27.20 15.13
CA THR A 613 3.19 28.05 16.34
C THR A 613 4.04 27.51 17.48
N MET A 614 4.23 26.19 17.61
CA MET A 614 5.23 25.61 18.52
C MET A 614 6.68 25.85 18.09
N ASN A 615 6.94 26.08 16.80
CA ASN A 615 8.30 26.18 16.25
C ASN A 615 8.80 27.63 16.04
N LYS A 616 7.94 28.65 16.14
CA LYS A 616 8.32 30.07 15.99
C LYS A 616 7.49 31.01 16.87
N ASN A 617 8.18 31.77 17.73
CA ASN A 617 7.68 33.05 18.25
C ASN A 617 7.96 34.15 17.21
N LEU A 618 6.96 34.60 16.42
CA LEU A 618 6.98 35.79 15.54
C LEU A 618 5.50 36.13 15.13
N PRO A 619 5.18 37.29 14.49
CA PRO A 619 4.15 38.18 15.00
C PRO A 619 2.79 38.10 14.29
N THR A 620 1.83 38.85 14.83
CA THR A 620 0.38 38.76 14.64
C THR A 620 -0.19 39.10 13.26
N SER A 621 0.62 39.32 12.21
CA SER A 621 0.12 39.77 10.90
C SER A 621 -0.56 38.67 10.06
N ASP A 622 -0.12 37.42 10.14
CA ASP A 622 -0.71 36.31 9.34
C ASP A 622 -2.01 35.74 9.92
N LEU A 623 -2.36 36.06 11.17
CA LEU A 623 -3.64 35.65 11.78
C LEU A 623 -4.86 36.19 11.02
N GLY A 624 -4.72 37.34 10.36
CA GLY A 624 -5.80 37.96 9.57
C GLY A 624 -6.22 37.16 8.34
N ALA A 625 -5.29 36.44 7.71
CA ALA A 625 -5.59 35.54 6.59
C ALA A 625 -6.29 34.26 7.08
N LEU A 626 -5.77 33.66 8.17
CA LEU A 626 -6.32 32.46 8.80
C LEU A 626 -7.77 32.64 9.29
N LEU A 627 -8.10 33.77 9.92
CA LEU A 627 -9.47 34.06 10.36
C LEU A 627 -10.46 34.26 9.21
N LYS A 628 -10.00 34.74 8.04
CA LYS A 628 -10.83 34.91 6.84
C LYS A 628 -11.32 33.58 6.26
N VAL A 629 -10.52 32.52 6.39
CA VAL A 629 -10.90 31.14 6.03
C VAL A 629 -12.01 30.63 6.96
N CYS A 630 -11.97 30.97 8.25
CA CYS A 630 -13.02 30.59 9.20
C CYS A 630 -14.34 31.36 9.01
N SER A 631 -14.31 32.64 8.65
CA SER A 631 -15.53 33.45 8.51
C SER A 631 -16.31 33.20 7.22
N ALA A 632 -15.65 32.88 6.11
CA ALA A 632 -16.29 32.63 4.82
C ALA A 632 -17.31 31.47 4.85
N SER A 633 -17.09 30.47 5.71
CA SER A 633 -17.97 29.30 5.83
C SER A 633 -19.28 29.58 6.61
N CYS A 634 -19.38 30.69 7.33
CA CYS A 634 -20.56 31.00 8.14
C CYS A 634 -21.73 31.59 7.33
N SER A 635 -21.47 32.08 6.11
CA SER A 635 -22.48 32.73 5.25
C SER A 635 -23.17 31.77 4.25
N PHE A 636 -22.82 30.49 4.26
CA PHE A 636 -23.21 29.51 3.23
C PHE A 636 -24.36 28.55 3.63
N LYS A 637 -25.14 28.89 4.66
CA LYS A 637 -26.31 28.08 5.10
C LYS A 637 -27.68 28.67 4.73
N THR A 638 -27.71 29.75 3.96
CA THR A 638 -28.94 30.36 3.42
C THR A 638 -28.69 30.92 2.03
N LEU A 639 -28.75 30.04 1.04
CA LEU A 639 -29.25 30.27 -0.33
C LEU A 639 -29.38 28.92 -1.05
#